data_AF-K1MKE3-F1
#
_entry.id   AF-K1MKE3-F1
#
_cell.length_a   1.000
_cell.length_b   1.000
_cell.length_c   1.000
_cell.angle_alpha   90.00
_cell.angle_beta   90.00
_cell.angle_gamma   90.00
#
_symmetry.space_group_name_H-M   'P 1'
#
loop_
_entity.id
_entity.type
_entity.pdbx_description
1 polymer ?
#
loop_
_entity_poly.entity_id
_entity_poly.type
_entity_poly.pdbx_seq_one_letter_code
_entity_poly.pdbx_strand_id
1 'polypeptide(L)'
;MKFYQLEPEARRKLLQDEGIALEQIDDAVLRRLDELSENVVGQLRLPLGVVQNLIVNGQKYWVPMAVEEPSVVAAANHGASIFARNGGVTASSDRQGIYGQIVLKVNNSFSLIELEKEFPHLVELANQKFSSLVRHGGGTRKITAVQKEDLLYLKVLVDPAEAMGANKTNSILEFLAAKLENYAGVDEKLFAILSNYPSQLATAKVKIDPQTIGGMQVAQRVALLGKIGIDDPYRAVTNNKGIMNGADAVLIATGNDYRAIEAATAVLANHDGQYRSLSKWTMQGSYLVGELTLPMAIGVVGGSIKARHDVQQSFAILGQKITSKTLAEIIVSVALANNLAALLAISTVGIQAGHMKLQARNVVAELTDNEHERKQLLAAMISEKNYSESHAKELLAKIMQVGIDQIGLFTPDKYVDMVDLANARKQDQNKFLVGIGQREMSVADITQDAVSMGINATLKFIDKIDKNKVGLLIFGTESSIDQSKSASLFVKTALKLKPEVRTFEVKEACFGLTASLMMARDFVRVHPEQTAIVIGSDIARYGVNTAGEVTQGAGSVAMLIKADPSILALNNGHSAYSEDINDFWRPNYSRTALVDGKYSTQVYLDFFKKTFTDYKKQKGLKTSDFDAITYHLPFTKMGLKANNIAIEGQDQATMIKLERSFAAAKQLSSRVGNIYTASLYMSLLSLLENGELPAGSLIGLFSYGSGAMAEFYSGKLVEGYEKQVDPTADQAMLDRRKKLTVKQYEDVFNTALLDPEDGLELTSDDEVGTWYFAGTKDHIRQYRVKE
;
A
#
# COMPACT_ATOMS: atom_id res chain seq x y z
N MET A 1 -28.79 -24.02 -33.06
CA MET A 1 -27.51 -23.82 -33.78
C MET A 1 -26.40 -24.46 -32.96
N LYS A 2 -25.38 -25.05 -33.60
CA LYS A 2 -24.20 -25.52 -32.86
C LYS A 2 -23.37 -24.30 -32.40
N PHE A 3 -22.66 -24.42 -31.29
CA PHE A 3 -21.95 -23.28 -30.66
C PHE A 3 -21.01 -22.53 -31.64
N TYR A 4 -20.23 -23.26 -32.44
CA TYR A 4 -19.31 -22.68 -33.44
C TYR A 4 -20.01 -21.99 -34.62
N GLN A 5 -21.32 -22.17 -34.79
CA GLN A 5 -22.10 -21.53 -35.87
C GLN A 5 -22.74 -20.21 -35.42
N LEU A 6 -22.67 -19.90 -34.13
CA LEU A 6 -23.20 -18.65 -33.57
C LEU A 6 -22.19 -17.52 -33.81
N GLU A 7 -22.68 -16.29 -33.95
CA GLU A 7 -21.85 -15.09 -33.82
C GLU A 7 -21.25 -15.00 -32.41
N PRO A 8 -20.04 -14.43 -32.24
CA PRO A 8 -19.33 -14.49 -30.97
C PRO A 8 -20.05 -13.74 -29.83
N GLU A 9 -20.86 -12.71 -30.13
CA GLU A 9 -21.73 -12.05 -29.15
C GLU A 9 -22.84 -12.99 -28.65
N ALA A 10 -23.42 -13.80 -29.54
CA ALA A 10 -24.42 -14.79 -29.18
C ALA A 10 -23.82 -15.93 -28.34
N ARG A 11 -22.57 -16.33 -28.63
CA ARG A 11 -21.83 -17.28 -27.79
C ARG A 11 -21.60 -16.73 -26.38
N ARG A 12 -21.19 -15.46 -26.26
CA ARG A 12 -21.01 -14.78 -24.96
C ARG A 12 -22.31 -14.68 -24.18
N LYS A 13 -23.41 -14.32 -24.85
CA LYS A 13 -24.73 -14.26 -24.22
C LYS A 13 -25.14 -15.61 -23.64
N LEU A 14 -24.93 -16.70 -24.38
CA LEU A 14 -25.21 -18.05 -23.89
C LEU A 14 -24.42 -18.36 -22.60
N LEU A 15 -23.14 -18.00 -22.54
CA LEU A 15 -22.34 -18.17 -21.31
C LEU A 15 -22.84 -17.30 -20.14
N GLN A 16 -23.29 -16.07 -20.42
CA GLN A 16 -23.87 -15.19 -19.40
C GLN A 16 -25.22 -15.70 -18.88
N ASP A 17 -26.04 -16.27 -19.75
CA ASP A 17 -27.31 -16.90 -19.39
C ASP A 17 -27.09 -18.13 -18.46
N GLU A 18 -25.94 -18.80 -18.57
CA GLU A 18 -25.46 -19.85 -17.66
C GLU A 18 -24.84 -19.31 -16.35
N GLY A 19 -24.89 -17.99 -16.12
CA GLY A 19 -24.39 -17.34 -14.91
C GLY A 19 -22.88 -17.05 -14.90
N ILE A 20 -22.19 -17.18 -16.04
CA ILE A 20 -20.74 -16.93 -16.13
C ILE A 20 -20.49 -15.42 -16.30
N ALA A 21 -19.77 -14.83 -15.35
CA ALA A 21 -19.31 -13.45 -15.45
C ALA A 21 -18.18 -13.33 -16.49
N LEU A 22 -18.36 -12.45 -17.49
CA LEU A 22 -17.38 -12.20 -18.55
C LEU A 22 -16.90 -10.75 -18.51
N GLU A 23 -15.61 -10.53 -18.75
CA GLU A 23 -15.07 -9.18 -18.94
C GLU A 23 -15.70 -8.48 -20.15
N GLN A 24 -15.77 -7.15 -20.07
CA GLN A 24 -16.23 -6.32 -21.18
C GLN A 24 -15.20 -6.31 -22.32
N ILE A 25 -15.70 -6.50 -23.54
CA ILE A 25 -14.91 -6.45 -24.77
C ILE A 25 -15.73 -5.76 -25.85
N ASP A 26 -15.08 -4.96 -26.68
CA ASP A 26 -15.69 -4.32 -27.83
C ASP A 26 -16.10 -5.36 -28.88
N ASP A 27 -17.32 -5.26 -29.39
CA ASP A 27 -17.88 -6.23 -30.35
C ASP A 27 -17.07 -6.28 -31.66
N ALA A 28 -16.52 -5.16 -32.13
CA ALA A 28 -15.69 -5.13 -33.33
C ALA A 28 -14.35 -5.84 -33.11
N VAL A 29 -13.77 -5.71 -31.90
CA VAL A 29 -12.60 -6.51 -31.51
C VAL A 29 -12.95 -7.99 -31.48
N LEU A 30 -14.10 -8.34 -30.90
CA LEU A 30 -14.55 -9.72 -30.76
C LEU A 30 -14.77 -10.41 -32.12
N ARG A 31 -15.48 -9.76 -33.05
CA ARG A 31 -15.69 -10.28 -34.42
C ARG A 31 -14.38 -10.47 -35.17
N ARG A 32 -13.47 -9.49 -35.08
CA ARG A 32 -12.14 -9.59 -35.71
C ARG A 32 -11.33 -10.76 -35.13
N LEU A 33 -11.44 -11.04 -33.84
CA LEU A 33 -10.77 -12.19 -33.24
C LEU A 33 -11.41 -13.52 -33.68
N ASP A 34 -12.73 -13.55 -33.91
CA ASP A 34 -13.42 -14.74 -34.42
C ASP A 34 -13.04 -15.10 -35.86
N GLU A 35 -12.53 -14.14 -36.64
CA GLU A 35 -11.90 -14.43 -37.94
C GLU A 35 -10.53 -15.13 -37.81
N LEU A 36 -9.93 -15.13 -36.62
CA LEU A 36 -8.58 -15.68 -36.38
C LEU A 36 -8.59 -17.06 -35.72
N SER A 37 -9.64 -17.40 -34.97
CA SER A 37 -9.72 -18.63 -34.17
C SER A 37 -11.17 -19.06 -34.05
N GLU A 38 -11.40 -20.32 -33.68
CA GLU A 38 -12.74 -20.85 -33.49
C GLU A 38 -13.27 -20.56 -32.08
N ASN A 39 -14.60 -20.49 -31.95
CA ASN A 39 -15.30 -20.39 -30.66
C ASN A 39 -14.84 -19.21 -29.79
N VAL A 40 -14.51 -18.08 -30.39
CA VAL A 40 -14.06 -16.90 -29.65
C VAL A 40 -15.19 -16.34 -28.79
N VAL A 41 -14.87 -16.11 -27.52
CA VAL A 41 -15.78 -15.52 -26.51
C VAL A 41 -15.13 -14.37 -25.73
N GLY A 42 -13.88 -14.04 -26.02
CA GLY A 42 -13.13 -13.00 -25.31
C GLY A 42 -11.71 -12.87 -25.85
N GLN A 43 -10.84 -12.20 -25.10
CA GLN A 43 -9.43 -12.04 -25.44
C GLN A 43 -8.55 -12.17 -24.21
N LEU A 44 -7.35 -12.71 -24.37
CA LEU A 44 -6.30 -12.69 -23.37
C LEU A 44 -5.28 -11.62 -23.75
N ARG A 45 -4.93 -10.73 -22.82
CA ARG A 45 -3.96 -9.65 -23.04
C ARG A 45 -2.67 -9.94 -22.29
N LEU A 46 -1.54 -9.77 -22.96
CA LEU A 46 -0.22 -9.79 -22.34
C LEU A 46 0.33 -8.36 -22.25
N PRO A 47 1.06 -7.99 -21.19
CA PRO A 47 1.76 -6.71 -21.12
C PRO A 47 2.73 -6.55 -22.29
N LEU A 48 2.67 -5.41 -22.98
CA LEU A 48 3.61 -5.07 -24.05
C LEU A 48 4.69 -4.13 -23.49
N GLY A 49 5.88 -4.67 -23.27
CA GLY A 49 7.08 -3.93 -22.90
C GLY A 49 7.97 -3.63 -24.12
N VAL A 50 9.05 -2.87 -23.89
CA VAL A 50 10.02 -2.53 -24.95
C VAL A 50 11.46 -2.63 -24.44
N VAL A 51 12.31 -3.29 -25.22
CA VAL A 51 13.78 -3.24 -25.08
C VAL A 51 14.28 -2.00 -25.79
N GLN A 52 14.96 -1.15 -25.05
CA GLN A 52 15.47 0.12 -25.53
C GLN A 52 16.90 -0.04 -26.04
N ASN A 53 17.22 0.65 -27.13
CA ASN A 53 18.58 0.83 -27.60
C ASN A 53 19.35 -0.47 -27.92
N LEU A 54 18.66 -1.53 -28.39
CA LEU A 54 19.36 -2.72 -28.88
C LEU A 54 20.11 -2.37 -30.16
N ILE A 55 21.42 -2.63 -30.22
CA ILE A 55 22.24 -2.40 -31.41
C ILE A 55 22.56 -3.76 -32.04
N VAL A 56 22.10 -3.99 -33.27
CA VAL A 56 22.36 -5.21 -34.06
C VAL A 56 22.94 -4.80 -35.41
N ASN A 57 24.10 -5.35 -35.78
CA ASN A 57 24.80 -5.05 -37.04
C ASN A 57 24.99 -3.54 -37.27
N GLY A 58 25.24 -2.78 -36.19
CA GLY A 58 25.40 -1.32 -36.23
C GLY A 58 24.11 -0.50 -36.28
N GLN A 59 22.94 -1.14 -36.44
CA GLN A 59 21.64 -0.47 -36.43
C GLN A 59 20.96 -0.57 -35.06
N LYS A 60 20.32 0.53 -34.65
CA LYS A 60 19.64 0.65 -33.36
C LYS A 60 18.14 0.37 -33.49
N TYR A 61 17.60 -0.41 -32.56
CA TYR A 61 16.19 -0.82 -32.53
C TYR A 61 15.54 -0.58 -31.15
N TRP A 62 14.24 -0.36 -31.20
CA TRP A 62 13.33 -0.52 -30.07
C TRP A 62 12.57 -1.82 -30.32
N VAL A 63 12.67 -2.78 -29.40
CA VAL A 63 12.13 -4.13 -29.63
C VAL A 63 10.94 -4.39 -28.71
N PRO A 64 9.72 -4.58 -29.26
CA PRO A 64 8.56 -4.90 -28.44
C PRO A 64 8.66 -6.34 -27.89
N MET A 65 8.21 -6.52 -26.66
CA MET A 65 8.18 -7.80 -25.95
C MET A 65 6.83 -7.98 -25.25
N ALA A 66 6.11 -9.05 -25.56
CA ALA A 66 4.84 -9.40 -24.93
C ALA A 66 5.02 -10.61 -23.99
N VAL A 67 4.97 -10.38 -22.67
CA VAL A 67 5.23 -11.42 -21.65
C VAL A 67 4.61 -11.03 -20.30
N GLU A 68 4.08 -12.02 -19.58
CA GLU A 68 3.49 -11.87 -18.24
C GLU A 68 4.51 -12.04 -17.11
N GLU A 69 5.61 -12.77 -17.35
CA GLU A 69 6.63 -13.03 -16.35
C GLU A 69 7.36 -11.74 -15.95
N PRO A 70 7.34 -11.37 -14.64
CA PRO A 70 8.06 -10.21 -14.15
C PRO A 70 9.55 -10.26 -14.46
N SER A 71 10.17 -9.09 -14.57
CA SER A 71 11.61 -8.91 -14.79
C SER A 71 12.17 -9.36 -16.14
N VAL A 72 11.44 -10.11 -16.98
CA VAL A 72 11.94 -10.55 -18.30
C VAL A 72 12.32 -9.36 -19.19
N VAL A 73 11.42 -8.39 -19.35
CA VAL A 73 11.70 -7.17 -20.15
C VAL A 73 12.83 -6.34 -19.54
N ALA A 74 12.93 -6.30 -18.22
CA ALA A 74 14.00 -5.58 -17.51
C ALA A 74 15.36 -6.26 -17.72
N ALA A 75 15.41 -7.60 -17.70
CA ALA A 75 16.59 -8.40 -17.97
C ALA A 75 17.08 -8.20 -19.42
N ALA A 76 16.17 -8.25 -20.39
CA ALA A 76 16.49 -7.95 -21.79
C ALA A 76 17.07 -6.54 -21.96
N ASN A 77 16.46 -5.52 -21.32
CA ASN A 77 16.98 -4.14 -21.32
C ASN A 77 18.37 -4.03 -20.68
N HIS A 78 18.60 -4.73 -19.57
CA HIS A 78 19.89 -4.73 -18.90
C HIS A 78 20.98 -5.35 -19.79
N GLY A 79 20.71 -6.52 -20.37
CA GLY A 79 21.59 -7.18 -21.33
C GLY A 79 21.85 -6.33 -22.57
N ALA A 80 20.81 -5.75 -23.18
CA ALA A 80 20.93 -4.90 -24.35
C ALA A 80 21.75 -3.62 -24.07
N SER A 81 21.60 -3.02 -22.89
CA SER A 81 22.41 -1.88 -22.45
C SER A 81 23.90 -2.23 -22.28
N ILE A 82 24.20 -3.44 -21.77
CA ILE A 82 25.57 -3.95 -21.75
C ILE A 82 26.10 -4.12 -23.19
N PHE A 83 25.31 -4.72 -24.08
CA PHE A 83 25.73 -4.91 -25.47
C PHE A 83 26.00 -3.58 -26.16
N ALA A 84 25.12 -2.58 -25.99
CA ALA A 84 25.28 -1.26 -26.57
C ALA A 84 26.57 -0.56 -26.11
N ARG A 85 26.95 -0.69 -24.83
CA ARG A 85 28.23 -0.17 -24.30
C ARG A 85 29.46 -0.85 -24.89
N ASN A 86 29.29 -2.03 -25.50
CA ASN A 86 30.35 -2.82 -26.11
C ASN A 86 30.26 -2.87 -27.64
N GLY A 87 29.57 -1.90 -28.27
CA GLY A 87 29.47 -1.79 -29.73
C GLY A 87 28.32 -2.57 -30.37
N GLY A 88 27.48 -3.24 -29.58
CA GLY A 88 26.31 -3.98 -30.04
C GLY A 88 26.57 -5.45 -30.34
N VAL A 89 25.62 -6.07 -31.03
CA VAL A 89 25.64 -7.49 -31.41
C VAL A 89 25.91 -7.60 -32.91
N THR A 90 26.77 -8.53 -33.28
CA THR A 90 26.91 -8.98 -34.67
C THR A 90 26.02 -10.19 -34.86
N ALA A 91 25.07 -10.14 -35.79
CA ALA A 91 24.13 -11.22 -36.04
C ALA A 91 24.03 -11.57 -37.52
N SER A 92 23.71 -12.81 -37.82
CA SER A 92 23.47 -13.29 -39.18
C SER A 92 22.33 -14.29 -39.20
N SER A 93 21.42 -14.16 -40.17
CA SER A 93 20.39 -15.17 -40.44
C SER A 93 20.60 -15.82 -41.82
N ASP A 94 20.72 -17.15 -41.82
CA ASP A 94 20.75 -18.00 -43.01
C ASP A 94 19.36 -18.59 -43.26
N ARG A 95 18.74 -18.20 -44.38
CA ARG A 95 17.37 -18.55 -44.77
C ARG A 95 17.39 -19.35 -46.06
N GLN A 96 17.55 -20.66 -45.94
CA GLN A 96 17.57 -21.59 -47.09
C GLN A 96 16.18 -22.11 -47.47
N GLY A 97 15.15 -21.77 -46.69
CA GLY A 97 13.79 -22.27 -46.81
C GLY A 97 13.39 -23.18 -45.66
N ILE A 98 12.14 -23.63 -45.69
CA ILE A 98 11.54 -24.54 -44.72
C ILE A 98 11.30 -25.91 -45.36
N TYR A 99 11.41 -26.96 -44.56
CA TYR A 99 11.16 -28.32 -45.03
C TYR A 99 9.67 -28.66 -45.04
N GLY A 100 9.30 -29.50 -45.98
CA GLY A 100 8.04 -30.23 -46.00
C GLY A 100 8.29 -31.68 -46.32
N GLN A 101 7.37 -32.54 -45.91
CA GLN A 101 7.47 -33.98 -46.09
C GLN A 101 6.24 -34.52 -46.81
N ILE A 102 6.49 -35.38 -47.80
CA ILE A 102 5.47 -36.22 -48.43
C ILE A 102 5.86 -37.66 -48.14
N VAL A 103 4.94 -38.45 -47.58
CA VAL A 103 5.15 -39.87 -47.34
C VAL A 103 4.15 -40.67 -48.16
N LEU A 104 4.68 -41.59 -48.96
CA LEU A 104 3.93 -42.45 -49.86
C LEU A 104 4.21 -43.91 -49.51
N LYS A 105 3.21 -44.76 -49.66
CA LYS A 105 3.37 -46.21 -49.69
C LYS A 105 3.68 -46.64 -51.12
N VAL A 106 4.69 -47.48 -51.29
CA VAL A 106 5.21 -47.93 -52.58
C VAL A 106 5.33 -49.45 -52.63
N ASN A 107 5.12 -50.03 -53.82
CA ASN A 107 5.20 -51.47 -54.03
C ASN A 107 6.50 -51.89 -54.75
N ASN A 108 6.67 -53.19 -54.98
CA ASN A 108 7.88 -53.76 -55.59
C ASN A 108 8.20 -53.28 -57.02
N SER A 109 7.24 -52.65 -57.71
CA SER A 109 7.47 -52.06 -59.05
C SER A 109 7.99 -50.62 -59.00
N PHE A 110 8.07 -50.01 -57.82
CA PHE A 110 8.57 -48.65 -57.65
C PHE A 110 10.09 -48.56 -57.83
N SER A 111 10.52 -47.51 -58.54
CA SER A 111 11.95 -47.20 -58.72
C SER A 111 12.26 -45.79 -58.22
N LEU A 112 13.02 -45.72 -57.12
CA LEU A 112 13.53 -44.45 -56.58
C LEU A 112 14.40 -43.70 -57.59
N ILE A 113 15.28 -44.42 -58.29
CA ILE A 113 16.21 -43.83 -59.27
C ILE A 113 15.46 -43.14 -60.41
N GLU A 114 14.36 -43.75 -60.90
CA GLU A 114 13.55 -43.11 -61.95
C GLU A 114 12.82 -41.88 -61.41
N LEU A 115 12.28 -41.94 -60.18
CA LEU A 115 11.63 -40.78 -59.58
C LEU A 115 12.59 -39.61 -59.35
N GLU A 116 13.84 -39.88 -58.93
CA GLU A 116 14.84 -38.82 -58.69
C GLU A 116 15.17 -38.03 -59.97
N LYS A 117 15.09 -38.65 -61.15
CA LYS A 117 15.26 -37.96 -62.44
C LYS A 117 14.15 -36.95 -62.72
N GLU A 118 12.95 -37.16 -62.16
CA GLU A 118 11.80 -36.27 -62.32
C GLU A 118 11.83 -35.06 -61.36
N PHE A 119 12.70 -35.06 -60.34
CA PHE A 119 12.74 -33.99 -59.35
C PHE A 119 12.95 -32.58 -59.93
N PRO A 120 13.87 -32.33 -60.89
CA PRO A 120 14.00 -31.01 -61.51
C PRO A 120 12.70 -30.56 -62.18
N HIS A 121 12.02 -31.47 -62.88
CA HIS A 121 10.75 -31.18 -63.54
C HIS A 121 9.62 -30.90 -62.53
N LEU A 122 9.52 -31.69 -61.45
CA LEU A 122 8.54 -31.48 -60.39
C LEU A 122 8.75 -30.14 -59.67
N VAL A 123 10.00 -29.74 -59.43
CA VAL A 123 10.34 -28.43 -58.87
C VAL A 123 9.88 -27.31 -59.80
N GLU A 124 10.16 -27.42 -61.11
CA GLU A 124 9.72 -26.45 -62.10
C GLU A 124 8.19 -26.34 -62.13
N LEU A 125 7.49 -27.48 -62.19
CA LEU A 125 6.03 -27.53 -62.25
C LEU A 125 5.38 -26.91 -61.01
N ALA A 126 5.92 -27.19 -59.82
CA ALA A 126 5.47 -26.53 -58.59
C ALA A 126 5.69 -25.01 -58.67
N ASN A 127 6.87 -24.57 -59.10
CA ASN A 127 7.17 -23.14 -59.21
C ASN A 127 6.32 -22.42 -60.28
N GLN A 128 5.93 -23.09 -61.35
CA GLN A 128 4.97 -22.56 -62.33
C GLN A 128 3.57 -22.42 -61.71
N LYS A 129 3.08 -23.44 -61.00
CA LYS A 129 1.76 -23.40 -60.32
C LYS A 129 1.71 -22.32 -59.24
N PHE A 130 2.80 -22.14 -58.50
CA PHE A 130 2.93 -21.19 -57.41
C PHE A 130 3.78 -19.96 -57.79
N SER A 131 3.65 -19.49 -59.04
CA SER A 131 4.44 -18.37 -59.60
C SER A 131 4.38 -17.07 -58.78
N SER A 132 3.31 -16.85 -58.01
CA SER A 132 3.23 -15.71 -57.09
C SER A 132 4.31 -15.73 -56.02
N LEU A 133 4.68 -16.91 -55.49
CA LEU A 133 5.75 -17.02 -54.49
C LEU A 133 7.11 -16.77 -55.13
N VAL A 134 7.32 -17.26 -56.35
CA VAL A 134 8.54 -17.03 -57.15
C VAL A 134 8.74 -15.54 -57.45
N ARG A 135 7.67 -14.80 -57.76
CA ARG A 135 7.73 -13.34 -57.95
C ARG A 135 8.21 -12.58 -56.71
N HIS A 136 8.04 -13.14 -55.52
CA HIS A 136 8.55 -12.57 -54.27
C HIS A 136 9.94 -13.11 -53.88
N GLY A 137 10.61 -13.81 -54.79
CA GLY A 137 11.94 -14.38 -54.58
C GLY A 137 11.95 -15.76 -53.94
N GLY A 138 10.79 -16.35 -53.61
CA GLY A 138 10.68 -17.68 -53.00
C GLY A 138 10.57 -18.84 -54.01
N GLY A 139 10.00 -19.96 -53.56
CA GLY A 139 9.65 -21.12 -54.39
C GLY A 139 10.21 -22.45 -53.87
N THR A 140 9.79 -23.54 -54.50
CA THR A 140 10.37 -24.87 -54.27
C THR A 140 11.83 -24.87 -54.73
N ARG A 141 12.74 -25.27 -53.86
CA ARG A 141 14.20 -25.24 -54.10
C ARG A 141 14.75 -26.62 -54.43
N LYS A 142 14.36 -27.63 -53.66
CA LYS A 142 14.95 -28.96 -53.74
C LYS A 142 13.96 -30.02 -53.31
N ILE A 143 14.00 -31.17 -53.99
CA ILE A 143 13.34 -32.40 -53.55
C ILE A 143 14.45 -33.43 -53.34
N THR A 144 14.36 -34.17 -52.24
CA THR A 144 15.20 -35.34 -51.95
C THR A 144 14.30 -36.46 -51.47
N ALA A 145 14.63 -37.72 -51.72
CA ALA A 145 13.84 -38.81 -51.22
C ALA A 145 14.71 -39.93 -50.63
N VAL A 146 14.14 -40.67 -49.69
CA VAL A 146 14.73 -41.88 -49.13
C VAL A 146 13.62 -42.92 -49.06
N GLN A 147 13.87 -44.10 -49.64
CA GLN A 147 12.99 -45.25 -49.48
C GLN A 147 13.45 -46.08 -48.27
N LYS A 148 12.50 -46.48 -47.43
CA LYS A 148 12.69 -47.47 -46.36
C LYS A 148 11.58 -48.50 -46.48
N GLU A 149 11.94 -49.72 -46.88
CA GLU A 149 10.97 -50.79 -47.14
C GLU A 149 9.89 -50.34 -48.14
N ASP A 150 8.61 -50.43 -47.76
CA ASP A 150 7.44 -50.04 -48.55
C ASP A 150 7.06 -48.56 -48.39
N LEU A 151 7.90 -47.75 -47.73
CA LEU A 151 7.65 -46.32 -47.51
C LEU A 151 8.68 -45.44 -48.20
N LEU A 152 8.18 -44.48 -48.96
CA LEU A 152 8.97 -43.43 -49.59
C LEU A 152 8.80 -42.11 -48.85
N TYR A 153 9.90 -41.56 -48.36
CA TYR A 153 9.93 -40.29 -47.66
C TYR A 153 10.55 -39.23 -48.56
N LEU A 154 9.73 -38.34 -49.12
CA LEU A 154 10.20 -37.17 -49.83
C LEU A 154 10.33 -36.00 -48.86
N LYS A 155 11.47 -35.32 -48.92
CA LYS A 155 11.74 -34.06 -48.25
C LYS A 155 11.87 -32.96 -49.29
N VAL A 156 10.98 -31.97 -49.20
CA VAL A 156 10.88 -30.83 -50.10
C VAL A 156 11.33 -29.57 -49.36
N LEU A 157 12.28 -28.84 -49.90
CA LEU A 157 12.73 -27.55 -49.38
C LEU A 157 12.00 -26.43 -50.15
N VAL A 158 11.30 -25.56 -49.42
CA VAL A 158 10.53 -24.45 -49.98
C VAL A 158 11.02 -23.14 -49.36
N ASP A 159 11.41 -22.18 -50.19
CA ASP A 159 11.70 -20.82 -49.76
C ASP A 159 10.41 -20.00 -49.67
N PRO A 160 10.02 -19.56 -48.46
CA PRO A 160 8.77 -18.83 -48.25
C PRO A 160 8.88 -17.32 -48.48
N ALA A 161 10.02 -16.81 -48.98
CA ALA A 161 10.33 -15.39 -49.08
C ALA A 161 10.17 -14.69 -47.71
N GLU A 162 9.36 -13.64 -47.58
CA GLU A 162 9.17 -12.91 -46.32
C GLU A 162 8.08 -13.52 -45.40
N ALA A 163 7.40 -14.58 -45.82
CA ALA A 163 6.42 -15.27 -44.99
C ALA A 163 7.08 -16.36 -44.13
N MET A 164 6.38 -16.83 -43.10
CA MET A 164 6.74 -18.09 -42.41
C MET A 164 6.61 -19.28 -43.36
N GLY A 165 5.54 -19.30 -44.18
CA GLY A 165 5.38 -20.23 -45.30
C GLY A 165 4.51 -21.45 -45.07
N ALA A 166 4.02 -21.73 -43.86
CA ALA A 166 3.27 -22.96 -43.54
C ALA A 166 2.17 -23.32 -44.55
N ASN A 167 1.19 -22.42 -44.76
CA ASN A 167 0.07 -22.67 -45.68
C ASN A 167 0.51 -22.84 -47.15
N LYS A 168 1.51 -22.07 -47.58
CA LYS A 168 2.02 -22.16 -48.96
C LYS A 168 2.81 -23.44 -49.18
N THR A 169 3.65 -23.83 -48.22
CA THR A 169 4.38 -25.09 -48.24
C THR A 169 3.41 -26.26 -48.25
N ASN A 170 2.40 -26.29 -47.38
CA ASN A 170 1.38 -27.36 -47.41
C ASN A 170 0.67 -27.45 -48.76
N SER A 171 0.31 -26.30 -49.36
CA SER A 171 -0.29 -26.28 -50.70
C SER A 171 0.64 -26.84 -51.79
N ILE A 172 1.93 -26.53 -51.71
CA ILE A 172 2.96 -27.07 -52.62
C ILE A 172 3.09 -28.58 -52.43
N LEU A 173 3.14 -29.05 -51.18
CA LEU A 173 3.27 -30.47 -50.86
C LEU A 173 2.06 -31.26 -51.34
N GLU A 174 0.83 -30.78 -51.11
CA GLU A 174 -0.39 -31.43 -51.60
C GLU A 174 -0.44 -31.46 -53.13
N PHE A 175 -0.02 -30.37 -53.79
CA PHE A 175 0.09 -30.33 -55.24
C PHE A 175 1.09 -31.38 -55.78
N LEU A 176 2.28 -31.45 -55.17
CA LEU A 176 3.30 -32.44 -55.54
C LEU A 176 2.83 -33.86 -55.22
N ALA A 177 2.19 -34.08 -54.07
CA ALA A 177 1.70 -35.40 -53.67
C ALA A 177 0.62 -35.91 -54.62
N ALA A 178 -0.33 -35.06 -55.04
CA ALA A 178 -1.34 -35.43 -56.04
C ALA A 178 -0.73 -35.81 -57.41
N LYS A 179 0.43 -35.24 -57.76
CA LYS A 179 1.17 -35.66 -58.96
C LYS A 179 1.86 -37.01 -58.77
N LEU A 180 2.39 -37.26 -57.58
CA LEU A 180 3.09 -38.50 -57.24
C LEU A 180 2.16 -39.67 -56.97
N GLU A 181 0.91 -39.44 -56.54
CA GLU A 181 -0.12 -40.48 -56.36
C GLU A 181 -0.36 -41.30 -57.64
N ASN A 182 -0.15 -40.70 -58.82
CA ASN A 182 -0.31 -41.37 -60.11
C ASN A 182 1.02 -41.92 -60.67
N TYR A 183 2.12 -41.86 -59.90
CA TYR A 183 3.43 -42.33 -60.34
C TYR A 183 3.51 -43.86 -60.26
N ALA A 184 4.18 -44.49 -61.22
CA ALA A 184 4.26 -45.95 -61.29
C ALA A 184 4.88 -46.55 -60.02
N GLY A 185 4.19 -47.51 -59.41
CA GLY A 185 4.62 -48.19 -58.18
C GLY A 185 4.24 -47.48 -56.86
N VAL A 186 3.52 -46.36 -56.90
CA VAL A 186 2.92 -45.73 -55.72
C VAL A 186 1.54 -46.33 -55.45
N ASP A 187 1.32 -46.83 -54.24
CA ASP A 187 0.04 -47.42 -53.82
C ASP A 187 -0.89 -46.38 -53.18
N GLU A 188 -0.34 -45.54 -52.30
CA GLU A 188 -1.14 -44.64 -51.45
C GLU A 188 -0.32 -43.41 -50.99
N LYS A 189 -0.95 -42.24 -50.93
CA LYS A 189 -0.43 -41.09 -50.18
C LYS A 189 -0.85 -41.19 -48.72
N LEU A 190 0.13 -41.22 -47.81
CA LEU A 190 -0.14 -41.20 -46.37
C LEU A 190 -0.34 -39.77 -45.87
N PHE A 191 0.61 -38.86 -46.12
CA PHE A 191 0.47 -37.44 -45.77
C PHE A 191 1.42 -36.53 -46.55
N ALA A 192 1.08 -35.24 -46.59
CA ALA A 192 1.86 -34.16 -47.18
C ALA A 192 1.79 -32.92 -46.28
N ILE A 193 2.82 -32.66 -45.47
CA ILE A 193 2.77 -31.61 -44.43
C ILE A 193 4.13 -30.95 -44.22
N LEU A 194 4.13 -29.65 -43.84
CA LEU A 194 5.35 -28.96 -43.46
C LEU A 194 6.06 -29.66 -42.28
N SER A 195 7.37 -29.43 -42.17
CA SER A 195 8.18 -29.88 -41.04
C SER A 195 8.72 -28.67 -40.28
N ASN A 196 8.51 -28.63 -38.96
CA ASN A 196 9.12 -27.65 -38.06
C ASN A 196 10.57 -28.01 -37.70
N TYR A 197 11.18 -28.99 -38.37
CA TYR A 197 12.58 -29.33 -38.14
C TYR A 197 13.49 -28.13 -38.47
N PRO A 198 14.54 -27.84 -37.67
CA PRO A 198 15.46 -26.73 -37.91
C PRO A 198 15.97 -26.69 -39.35
N SER A 199 15.73 -25.58 -40.03
CA SER A 199 16.04 -25.39 -41.46
C SER A 199 16.61 -24.01 -41.79
N GLN A 200 16.27 -23.00 -40.99
CA GLN A 200 16.84 -21.66 -41.06
C GLN A 200 17.41 -21.32 -39.70
N LEU A 201 18.66 -20.88 -39.65
CA LEU A 201 19.36 -20.58 -38.41
C LEU A 201 19.73 -19.10 -38.36
N ALA A 202 19.56 -18.50 -37.18
CA ALA A 202 20.09 -17.17 -36.89
C ALA A 202 21.08 -17.27 -35.75
N THR A 203 22.21 -16.58 -35.89
CA THR A 203 23.29 -16.56 -34.90
C THR A 203 23.55 -15.12 -34.47
N ALA A 204 23.65 -14.88 -33.17
CA ALA A 204 24.14 -13.63 -32.58
C ALA A 204 25.47 -13.87 -31.86
N LYS A 205 26.37 -12.89 -31.96
CA LYS A 205 27.65 -12.85 -31.24
C LYS A 205 27.87 -11.48 -30.63
N VAL A 206 28.40 -11.46 -29.42
CA VAL A 206 28.78 -10.24 -28.71
C VAL A 206 30.11 -10.41 -28.00
N LYS A 207 30.91 -9.35 -27.97
CA LYS A 207 32.17 -9.28 -27.24
C LYS A 207 32.01 -8.22 -26.14
N ILE A 208 32.30 -8.58 -24.90
CA ILE A 208 32.03 -7.77 -23.72
C ILE A 208 33.31 -7.51 -22.95
N ASP A 209 33.59 -6.24 -22.66
CA ASP A 209 34.58 -5.83 -21.69
C ASP A 209 34.08 -6.17 -20.27
N PRO A 210 34.82 -7.00 -19.50
CA PRO A 210 34.46 -7.35 -18.13
C PRO A 210 34.14 -6.15 -17.23
N GLN A 211 34.72 -4.96 -17.46
CA GLN A 211 34.41 -3.75 -16.68
C GLN A 211 32.92 -3.36 -16.75
N THR A 212 32.22 -3.70 -17.82
CA THR A 212 30.81 -3.35 -18.02
C THR A 212 29.81 -4.23 -17.27
N ILE A 213 30.29 -5.35 -16.70
CA ILE A 213 29.49 -6.41 -16.05
C ILE A 213 29.97 -6.76 -14.62
N GLY A 214 30.81 -5.93 -14.00
CA GLY A 214 31.29 -6.14 -12.62
C GLY A 214 32.70 -6.73 -12.49
N GLY A 215 33.47 -6.76 -13.58
CA GLY A 215 34.89 -7.09 -13.58
C GLY A 215 35.21 -8.53 -14.01
N MET A 216 36.50 -8.84 -14.04
CA MET A 216 37.04 -10.09 -14.60
C MET A 216 36.51 -11.34 -13.89
N GLN A 217 36.32 -11.30 -12.57
CA GLN A 217 35.79 -12.43 -11.80
C GLN A 217 34.34 -12.76 -12.21
N VAL A 218 33.50 -11.75 -12.44
CA VAL A 218 32.12 -11.97 -12.90
C VAL A 218 32.12 -12.55 -14.31
N ALA A 219 32.95 -12.03 -15.21
CA ALA A 219 33.10 -12.56 -16.56
C ALA A 219 33.51 -14.05 -16.57
N GLN A 220 34.50 -14.43 -15.74
CA GLN A 220 34.93 -15.81 -15.59
C GLN A 220 33.82 -16.72 -15.03
N ARG A 221 33.02 -16.22 -14.06
CA ARG A 221 31.86 -16.95 -13.56
C ARG A 221 30.79 -17.14 -14.62
N VAL A 222 30.48 -16.13 -15.43
CA VAL A 222 29.53 -16.25 -16.54
C VAL A 222 30.01 -17.29 -17.56
N ALA A 223 31.30 -17.28 -17.92
CA ALA A 223 31.88 -18.30 -18.80
C ALA A 223 31.77 -19.71 -18.19
N LEU A 224 32.03 -19.86 -16.90
CA LEU A 224 31.88 -21.14 -16.19
C LEU A 224 30.43 -21.62 -16.17
N LEU A 225 29.47 -20.74 -15.88
CA LEU A 225 28.03 -21.06 -15.92
C LEU A 225 27.57 -21.45 -17.34
N GLY A 226 28.14 -20.80 -18.37
CA GLY A 226 27.93 -21.17 -19.77
C GLY A 226 28.42 -22.60 -20.05
N LYS A 227 29.61 -22.96 -19.56
CA LYS A 227 30.14 -24.33 -19.66
C LYS A 227 29.25 -25.35 -18.92
N ILE A 228 28.80 -25.04 -17.70
CA ILE A 228 27.89 -25.93 -16.96
C ILE A 228 26.60 -26.17 -17.75
N GLY A 229 26.06 -25.15 -18.42
CA GLY A 229 24.89 -25.31 -19.29
C GLY A 229 25.13 -26.20 -20.52
N ILE A 230 26.37 -26.43 -20.92
CA ILE A 230 26.72 -27.36 -22.01
C ILE A 230 26.87 -28.79 -21.46
N ASP A 231 27.43 -28.94 -20.26
CA ASP A 231 27.79 -30.23 -19.69
C ASP A 231 26.62 -30.91 -18.93
N ASP A 232 25.74 -30.12 -18.30
CA ASP A 232 24.65 -30.60 -17.45
C ASP A 232 23.26 -30.29 -18.06
N PRO A 233 22.47 -31.31 -18.46
CA PRO A 233 21.11 -31.14 -18.98
C PRO A 233 20.15 -30.39 -18.05
N TYR A 234 20.28 -30.53 -16.73
CA TYR A 234 19.40 -29.83 -15.78
C TYR A 234 19.60 -28.32 -15.88
N ARG A 235 20.87 -27.88 -15.94
CA ARG A 235 21.17 -26.47 -16.18
C ARG A 235 20.85 -26.05 -17.61
N ALA A 236 21.10 -26.90 -18.60
CA ALA A 236 20.83 -26.62 -20.02
C ALA A 236 19.36 -26.24 -20.26
N VAL A 237 18.41 -27.01 -19.73
CA VAL A 237 16.97 -26.73 -19.85
C VAL A 237 16.63 -25.37 -19.26
N THR A 238 17.14 -25.07 -18.06
CA THR A 238 16.89 -23.78 -17.40
C THR A 238 17.53 -22.61 -18.17
N ASN A 239 18.71 -22.83 -18.75
CA ASN A 239 19.40 -21.80 -19.52
C ASN A 239 18.66 -21.50 -20.83
N ASN A 240 18.17 -22.53 -21.50
CA ASN A 240 17.38 -22.40 -22.72
C ASN A 240 16.01 -21.77 -22.43
N LYS A 241 15.35 -22.10 -21.32
CA LYS A 241 14.14 -21.38 -20.87
C LYS A 241 14.41 -19.87 -20.74
N GLY A 242 15.53 -19.47 -20.15
CA GLY A 242 15.91 -18.05 -20.03
C GLY A 242 16.18 -17.36 -21.38
N ILE A 243 16.69 -18.10 -22.37
CA ILE A 243 16.83 -17.65 -23.77
C ILE A 243 15.44 -17.44 -24.38
N MET A 244 14.54 -18.41 -24.22
CA MET A 244 13.21 -18.40 -24.81
C MET A 244 12.29 -17.34 -24.17
N ASN A 245 12.46 -17.01 -22.89
CA ASN A 245 11.82 -15.84 -22.28
C ASN A 245 12.03 -14.56 -23.11
N GLY A 246 13.22 -14.38 -23.69
CA GLY A 246 13.52 -13.26 -24.57
C GLY A 246 12.95 -13.45 -25.97
N ALA A 247 13.18 -14.62 -26.56
CA ALA A 247 12.77 -14.90 -27.94
C ALA A 247 11.25 -14.91 -28.12
N ASP A 248 10.53 -15.65 -27.28
CA ASP A 248 9.08 -15.84 -27.36
C ASP A 248 8.34 -14.53 -27.12
N ALA A 249 8.84 -13.69 -26.20
CA ALA A 249 8.23 -12.38 -25.97
C ALA A 249 8.24 -11.52 -27.23
N VAL A 250 9.30 -11.57 -28.05
CA VAL A 250 9.36 -10.86 -29.33
C VAL A 250 8.55 -11.57 -30.41
N LEU A 251 8.57 -12.91 -30.45
CA LEU A 251 7.77 -13.70 -31.40
C LEU A 251 6.27 -13.43 -31.22
N ILE A 252 5.78 -13.45 -29.98
CA ILE A 252 4.39 -13.14 -29.63
C ILE A 252 4.06 -11.70 -30.00
N ALA A 253 4.91 -10.73 -29.62
CA ALA A 253 4.69 -9.32 -29.94
C ALA A 253 4.62 -9.06 -31.46
N THR A 254 5.36 -9.84 -32.25
CA THR A 254 5.40 -9.74 -33.72
C THR A 254 4.46 -10.72 -34.43
N GLY A 255 3.59 -11.41 -33.69
CA GLY A 255 2.58 -12.31 -34.24
C GLY A 255 3.13 -13.58 -34.90
N ASN A 256 4.37 -13.96 -34.61
CA ASN A 256 4.99 -15.19 -35.10
C ASN A 256 4.62 -16.41 -34.25
N ASP A 257 4.67 -17.60 -34.85
CA ASP A 257 4.38 -18.86 -34.17
C ASP A 257 5.56 -19.28 -33.28
N TYR A 258 5.48 -18.96 -31.99
CA TYR A 258 6.52 -19.33 -31.03
C TYR A 258 6.63 -20.84 -30.81
N ARG A 259 5.55 -21.63 -30.99
CA ARG A 259 5.58 -23.09 -30.77
C ARG A 259 6.45 -23.77 -31.83
N ALA A 260 6.38 -23.30 -33.07
CA ALA A 260 7.23 -23.79 -34.14
C ALA A 260 8.72 -23.57 -33.84
N ILE A 261 9.05 -22.40 -33.27
CA ILE A 261 10.42 -22.05 -32.89
C ILE A 261 10.89 -22.83 -31.66
N GLU A 262 10.08 -22.96 -30.62
CA GLU A 262 10.38 -23.76 -29.42
C GLU A 262 10.65 -25.23 -29.77
N ALA A 263 9.78 -25.85 -30.58
CA ALA A 263 9.97 -27.24 -31.00
C ALA A 263 11.27 -27.44 -31.78
N ALA A 264 11.57 -26.55 -32.73
CA ALA A 264 12.82 -26.57 -33.48
C ALA A 264 14.04 -26.34 -32.55
N THR A 265 13.90 -25.44 -31.58
CA THR A 265 14.94 -25.09 -30.61
C THR A 265 15.30 -26.28 -29.74
N ALA A 266 14.29 -27.03 -29.27
CA ALA A 266 14.50 -28.27 -28.51
C ALA A 266 15.26 -29.34 -29.33
N VAL A 267 14.96 -29.46 -30.62
CA VAL A 267 15.68 -30.36 -31.54
C VAL A 267 17.14 -29.92 -31.69
N LEU A 268 17.39 -28.63 -31.92
CA LEU A 268 18.75 -28.09 -32.05
C LEU A 268 19.56 -28.29 -30.76
N ALA A 269 18.92 -28.10 -29.60
CA ALA A 269 19.55 -28.31 -28.29
C ALA A 269 19.95 -29.77 -28.05
N ASN A 270 19.33 -30.74 -28.74
CA ASN A 270 19.58 -32.18 -28.58
C ASN A 270 20.14 -32.85 -29.85
N HIS A 271 20.78 -32.08 -30.74
CA HIS A 271 21.19 -32.57 -32.08
C HIS A 271 22.27 -33.66 -32.05
N ASP A 272 23.06 -33.77 -30.98
CA ASP A 272 24.12 -34.76 -30.79
C ASP A 272 23.72 -35.91 -29.83
N GLY A 273 22.45 -35.96 -29.42
CA GLY A 273 21.91 -36.96 -28.50
C GLY A 273 21.96 -36.57 -27.01
N GLN A 274 22.49 -35.39 -26.66
CA GLN A 274 22.39 -34.83 -25.32
C GLN A 274 21.79 -33.41 -25.37
N TYR A 275 20.85 -33.10 -24.48
CA TYR A 275 20.27 -31.76 -24.42
C TYR A 275 21.27 -30.76 -23.81
N ARG A 276 21.64 -29.73 -24.57
CA ARG A 276 22.66 -28.72 -24.21
C ARG A 276 22.12 -27.30 -24.27
N SER A 277 22.78 -26.39 -23.56
CA SER A 277 22.50 -24.97 -23.73
C SER A 277 22.92 -24.49 -25.12
N LEU A 278 22.07 -23.68 -25.74
CA LEU A 278 22.30 -23.12 -27.08
C LEU A 278 23.20 -21.88 -27.05
N SER A 279 23.37 -21.25 -25.88
CA SER A 279 24.29 -20.13 -25.69
C SER A 279 25.67 -20.65 -25.27
N LYS A 280 26.73 -20.09 -25.85
CA LYS A 280 28.12 -20.32 -25.46
C LYS A 280 28.72 -19.03 -24.93
N TRP A 281 29.26 -19.08 -23.71
CA TRP A 281 29.98 -17.97 -23.08
C TRP A 281 31.41 -18.41 -22.78
N THR A 282 32.39 -17.70 -23.35
CA THR A 282 33.81 -18.06 -23.22
C THR A 282 34.67 -16.84 -23.03
N MET A 283 35.80 -16.98 -22.35
CA MET A 283 36.83 -15.94 -22.30
C MET A 283 37.72 -16.06 -23.54
N GLN A 284 37.84 -14.96 -24.29
CA GLN A 284 38.78 -14.85 -25.42
C GLN A 284 39.70 -13.65 -25.16
N GLY A 285 40.94 -13.93 -24.75
CA GLY A 285 41.86 -12.92 -24.24
C GLY A 285 41.28 -12.23 -23.00
N SER A 286 41.19 -10.89 -23.03
CA SER A 286 40.64 -10.08 -21.94
C SER A 286 39.13 -9.86 -22.00
N TYR A 287 38.42 -10.50 -22.94
CA TYR A 287 37.00 -10.25 -23.19
C TYR A 287 36.14 -11.49 -22.96
N LEU A 288 34.91 -11.27 -22.52
CA LEU A 288 33.86 -12.29 -22.49
C LEU A 288 33.14 -12.30 -23.84
N VAL A 289 33.08 -13.45 -24.50
CA VAL A 289 32.42 -13.62 -25.80
C VAL A 289 31.20 -14.53 -25.62
N GLY A 290 30.04 -14.01 -26.01
CA GLY A 290 28.76 -14.71 -26.03
C GLY A 290 28.34 -15.03 -27.46
N GLU A 291 27.85 -16.23 -27.69
CA GLU A 291 27.31 -16.68 -28.97
C GLU A 291 26.03 -17.49 -28.75
N LEU A 292 25.00 -17.27 -29.57
CA LEU A 292 23.75 -18.02 -29.54
C LEU A 292 23.29 -18.29 -30.96
N THR A 293 22.85 -19.52 -31.24
CA THR A 293 22.18 -19.89 -32.49
C THR A 293 20.80 -20.46 -32.21
N LEU A 294 19.78 -19.95 -32.91
CA LEU A 294 18.40 -20.41 -32.81
C LEU A 294 17.81 -20.69 -34.21
N PRO A 295 16.90 -21.67 -34.33
CA PRO A 295 16.11 -21.83 -35.53
C PRO A 295 15.11 -20.67 -35.67
N MET A 296 15.05 -20.05 -36.85
CA MET A 296 14.23 -18.85 -37.09
C MET A 296 13.46 -18.97 -38.41
N ALA A 297 12.55 -19.94 -38.46
CA ALA A 297 11.55 -20.08 -39.52
C ALA A 297 10.37 -19.14 -39.27
N ILE A 298 10.58 -17.83 -39.45
CA ILE A 298 9.63 -16.75 -39.13
C ILE A 298 9.25 -15.93 -40.36
N GLY A 299 8.21 -15.11 -40.21
CA GLY A 299 7.70 -14.21 -41.24
C GLY A 299 7.49 -12.77 -40.75
N VAL A 300 7.45 -11.84 -41.70
CA VAL A 300 7.04 -10.44 -41.50
C VAL A 300 5.79 -10.08 -42.30
N VAL A 301 5.22 -11.04 -43.03
CA VAL A 301 3.97 -10.88 -43.79
C VAL A 301 3.06 -12.10 -43.64
N GLY A 302 1.76 -11.87 -43.84
CA GLY A 302 0.72 -12.92 -43.83
C GLY A 302 0.20 -13.27 -42.44
N GLY A 303 -0.85 -14.10 -42.41
CA GLY A 303 -1.48 -14.58 -41.16
C GLY A 303 -1.94 -13.46 -40.23
N SER A 304 -1.68 -13.67 -38.94
CA SER A 304 -1.97 -12.73 -37.85
C SER A 304 -1.36 -11.35 -38.06
N ILE A 305 -0.17 -11.25 -38.67
CA ILE A 305 0.58 -9.99 -38.84
C ILE A 305 -0.24 -8.95 -39.63
N LYS A 306 -0.96 -9.39 -40.67
CA LYS A 306 -1.82 -8.49 -41.45
C LYS A 306 -3.15 -8.21 -40.76
N ALA A 307 -3.70 -9.19 -40.06
CA ALA A 307 -5.04 -9.11 -39.49
C ALA A 307 -5.11 -8.37 -38.13
N ARG A 308 -3.98 -8.25 -37.43
CA ARG A 308 -3.91 -7.73 -36.06
C ARG A 308 -3.23 -6.37 -35.98
N HIS A 309 -3.97 -5.33 -35.59
CA HIS A 309 -3.45 -3.96 -35.45
C HIS A 309 -2.41 -3.81 -34.34
N ASP A 310 -2.53 -4.58 -33.25
CA ASP A 310 -1.54 -4.61 -32.17
C ASP A 310 -0.21 -5.21 -32.64
N VAL A 311 -0.24 -6.24 -33.50
CA VAL A 311 0.98 -6.76 -34.14
C VAL A 311 1.56 -5.74 -35.13
N GLN A 312 0.73 -5.03 -35.90
CA GLN A 312 1.20 -3.97 -36.80
C GLN A 312 1.88 -2.83 -36.03
N GLN A 313 1.36 -2.48 -34.84
CA GLN A 313 1.98 -1.52 -33.93
C GLN A 313 3.38 -1.99 -33.49
N SER A 314 3.55 -3.27 -33.15
CA SER A 314 4.87 -3.84 -32.82
C SER A 314 5.87 -3.67 -33.97
N PHE A 315 5.45 -3.89 -35.23
CA PHE A 315 6.31 -3.62 -36.39
C PHE A 315 6.63 -2.12 -36.54
N ALA A 316 5.68 -1.23 -36.26
CA ALA A 316 5.94 0.21 -36.26
C ALA A 316 6.97 0.63 -35.21
N ILE A 317 6.99 -0.02 -34.04
CA ILE A 317 8.00 0.18 -32.98
C ILE A 317 9.38 -0.28 -33.46
N LEU A 318 9.46 -1.45 -34.11
CA LEU A 318 10.72 -1.97 -34.66
C LEU A 318 11.30 -1.07 -35.75
N GLY A 319 10.43 -0.39 -36.50
CA GLY A 319 10.78 0.56 -37.57
C GLY A 319 10.27 0.11 -38.94
N GLN A 320 10.48 0.96 -39.95
CA GLN A 320 10.04 0.66 -41.32
C GLN A 320 10.99 -0.35 -41.99
N LYS A 321 10.43 -1.21 -42.87
CA LYS A 321 11.15 -2.16 -43.74
C LYS A 321 11.91 -3.29 -43.03
N ILE A 322 11.37 -3.80 -41.91
CA ILE A 322 11.90 -5.01 -41.29
C ILE A 322 11.68 -6.22 -42.21
N THR A 323 12.76 -6.91 -42.56
CA THR A 323 12.72 -8.19 -43.28
C THR A 323 12.72 -9.35 -42.29
N SER A 324 12.29 -10.54 -42.70
CA SER A 324 12.37 -11.75 -41.88
C SER A 324 13.79 -12.07 -41.43
N LYS A 325 14.79 -11.73 -42.27
CA LYS A 325 16.21 -11.85 -41.92
C LYS A 325 16.57 -10.94 -40.75
N THR A 326 16.24 -9.65 -40.87
CA THR A 326 16.50 -8.65 -39.82
C THR A 326 15.75 -8.97 -38.53
N LEU A 327 14.50 -9.41 -38.63
CA LEU A 327 13.71 -9.79 -37.47
C LEU A 327 14.35 -11.00 -36.74
N ALA A 328 14.83 -11.99 -37.47
CA ALA A 328 15.52 -13.15 -36.88
C ALA A 328 16.80 -12.75 -36.14
N GLU A 329 17.58 -11.84 -36.74
CA GLU A 329 18.79 -11.26 -36.15
C GLU A 329 18.48 -10.46 -34.85
N ILE A 330 17.37 -9.72 -34.83
CA ILE A 330 16.89 -9.00 -33.63
C ILE A 330 16.48 -9.99 -32.53
N ILE A 331 15.68 -11.00 -32.87
CA ILE A 331 15.15 -11.97 -31.89
C ILE A 331 16.30 -12.72 -31.22
N VAL A 332 17.24 -13.27 -32.00
CA VAL A 332 18.38 -14.00 -31.41
C VAL A 332 19.29 -13.08 -30.59
N SER A 333 19.39 -11.79 -30.93
CA SER A 333 20.13 -10.80 -30.14
C SER A 333 19.45 -10.50 -28.80
N VAL A 334 18.11 -10.34 -28.78
CA VAL A 334 17.34 -10.19 -27.53
C VAL A 334 17.45 -11.44 -26.66
N ALA A 335 17.34 -12.62 -27.27
CA ALA A 335 17.45 -13.89 -26.56
C ALA A 335 18.83 -14.06 -25.90
N LEU A 336 19.92 -13.65 -26.60
CA LEU A 336 21.28 -13.62 -26.03
C LEU A 336 21.42 -12.59 -24.90
N ALA A 337 20.79 -11.41 -25.02
CA ALA A 337 20.77 -10.39 -23.97
C ALA A 337 20.07 -10.89 -22.70
N ASN A 338 18.93 -11.55 -22.87
CA ASN A 338 18.15 -12.13 -21.78
C ASN A 338 18.93 -13.24 -21.06
N ASN A 339 19.63 -14.08 -21.83
CA ASN A 339 20.51 -15.11 -21.30
C ASN A 339 21.68 -14.51 -20.48
N LEU A 340 22.35 -13.47 -20.98
CA LEU A 340 23.41 -12.78 -20.23
C LEU A 340 22.88 -12.27 -18.89
N ALA A 341 21.75 -11.57 -18.90
CA ALA A 341 21.19 -10.98 -17.69
C ALA A 341 20.84 -12.06 -16.64
N ALA A 342 20.31 -13.21 -17.07
CA ALA A 342 20.06 -14.34 -16.19
C ALA A 342 21.35 -14.91 -15.59
N LEU A 343 22.41 -15.08 -16.40
CA LEU A 343 23.71 -15.56 -15.92
C LEU A 343 24.37 -14.56 -14.96
N LEU A 344 24.25 -13.25 -15.23
CA LEU A 344 24.78 -12.20 -14.36
C LEU A 344 24.10 -12.18 -12.99
N ALA A 345 22.77 -12.30 -12.96
CA ALA A 345 22.00 -12.37 -11.72
C ALA A 345 22.39 -13.58 -10.85
N ILE A 346 22.77 -14.70 -11.48
CA ILE A 346 23.27 -15.89 -10.76
C ILE A 346 24.71 -15.69 -10.28
N SER A 347 25.53 -14.96 -11.04
CA SER A 347 26.97 -14.84 -10.78
C SER A 347 27.39 -13.81 -9.73
N THR A 348 26.55 -12.79 -9.45
CA THR A 348 26.90 -11.62 -8.63
C THR A 348 26.33 -11.69 -7.22
N VAL A 349 25.01 -11.64 -7.05
CA VAL A 349 24.28 -11.82 -5.78
C VAL A 349 22.90 -12.35 -6.16
N GLY A 350 22.48 -13.50 -5.62
CA GLY A 350 21.27 -14.20 -6.05
C GLY A 350 20.03 -13.31 -6.17
N ILE A 351 19.35 -13.41 -7.32
CA ILE A 351 18.03 -12.95 -7.85
C ILE A 351 17.15 -11.96 -7.03
N GLN A 352 17.27 -11.83 -5.72
CA GLN A 352 16.24 -11.24 -4.85
C GLN A 352 16.10 -9.70 -4.91
N ALA A 353 17.15 -8.91 -5.13
CA ALA A 353 17.03 -7.44 -4.93
C ALA A 353 16.09 -6.73 -5.93
N GLY A 354 16.08 -7.14 -7.20
CA GLY A 354 15.25 -6.52 -8.24
C GLY A 354 13.82 -7.06 -8.29
N HIS A 355 13.67 -8.37 -8.06
CA HIS A 355 12.38 -9.08 -8.12
C HIS A 355 11.42 -8.64 -7.01
N MET A 356 11.96 -8.46 -5.80
CA MET A 356 11.16 -8.17 -4.61
C MET A 356 10.45 -6.82 -4.67
N LYS A 357 11.05 -5.80 -5.30
CA LYS A 357 10.45 -4.45 -5.38
C LYS A 357 9.19 -4.42 -6.27
N LEU A 358 9.14 -5.26 -7.31
CA LEU A 358 7.97 -5.38 -8.17
C LEU A 358 6.89 -6.25 -7.51
N GLN A 359 7.27 -7.36 -6.87
CA GLN A 359 6.35 -8.18 -6.08
C GLN A 359 5.70 -7.38 -4.95
N ALA A 360 6.46 -6.54 -4.25
CA ALA A 360 5.94 -5.66 -3.21
C ALA A 360 4.84 -4.72 -3.73
N ARG A 361 5.01 -4.18 -4.96
CA ARG A 361 3.98 -3.32 -5.57
C ARG A 361 2.68 -4.07 -5.85
N ASN A 362 2.77 -5.32 -6.29
CA ASN A 362 1.58 -6.15 -6.54
C ASN A 362 0.87 -6.50 -5.22
N VAL A 363 1.63 -6.95 -4.22
CA VAL A 363 1.11 -7.24 -2.88
C VAL A 363 0.41 -6.01 -2.28
N VAL A 364 1.03 -4.83 -2.37
CA VAL A 364 0.45 -3.58 -1.88
C VAL A 364 -0.84 -3.21 -2.64
N ALA A 365 -0.86 -3.41 -3.96
CA ALA A 365 -2.02 -3.10 -4.80
C ALA A 365 -3.22 -4.03 -4.52
N GLU A 366 -2.99 -5.27 -4.10
CA GLU A 366 -4.03 -6.21 -3.70
C GLU A 366 -4.62 -5.91 -2.32
N LEU A 367 -3.86 -5.26 -1.43
CA LEU A 367 -4.26 -5.07 -0.02
C LEU A 367 -5.05 -3.78 0.23
N THR A 368 -4.89 -2.75 -0.59
CA THR A 368 -5.60 -1.48 -0.42
C THR A 368 -5.70 -0.71 -1.74
N ASP A 369 -6.84 -0.06 -1.98
CA ASP A 369 -7.05 0.86 -3.09
C ASP A 369 -6.71 2.33 -2.76
N ASN A 370 -6.37 2.61 -1.50
CA ASN A 370 -6.00 3.94 -1.05
C ASN A 370 -4.55 4.29 -1.45
N GLU A 371 -4.36 5.32 -2.28
CA GLU A 371 -3.06 5.71 -2.80
C GLU A 371 -2.05 6.12 -1.70
N HIS A 372 -2.54 6.67 -0.59
CA HIS A 372 -1.70 7.07 0.54
C HIS A 372 -1.17 5.84 1.29
N GLU A 373 -2.06 4.90 1.60
CA GLU A 373 -1.72 3.62 2.23
C GLU A 373 -0.76 2.83 1.35
N ARG A 374 -0.98 2.81 0.03
CA ARG A 374 -0.04 2.16 -0.91
C ARG A 374 1.37 2.75 -0.82
N LYS A 375 1.50 4.08 -0.79
CA LYS A 375 2.81 4.74 -0.71
C LYS A 375 3.51 4.43 0.62
N GLN A 376 2.80 4.53 1.74
CA GLN A 376 3.37 4.26 3.06
C GLN A 376 3.73 2.79 3.23
N LEU A 377 2.84 1.88 2.85
CA LEU A 377 3.04 0.44 2.95
C LEU A 377 4.23 -0.01 2.10
N LEU A 378 4.32 0.45 0.86
CA LEU A 378 5.44 0.14 -0.03
C LEU A 378 6.76 0.70 0.51
N ALA A 379 6.76 1.93 1.06
CA ALA A 379 7.96 2.53 1.64
C ALA A 379 8.45 1.75 2.87
N ALA A 380 7.53 1.35 3.75
CA ALA A 380 7.83 0.54 4.93
C ALA A 380 8.39 -0.84 4.54
N MET A 381 7.73 -1.56 3.62
CA MET A 381 8.22 -2.86 3.12
C MET A 381 9.61 -2.77 2.48
N ILE A 382 9.91 -1.69 1.75
CA ILE A 382 11.24 -1.46 1.16
C ILE A 382 12.29 -1.18 2.24
N SER A 383 11.96 -0.35 3.24
CA SER A 383 12.85 -0.01 4.35
C SER A 383 13.22 -1.24 5.18
N GLU A 384 12.22 -2.06 5.51
CA GLU A 384 12.37 -3.25 6.35
C GLU A 384 12.88 -4.47 5.59
N LYS A 385 13.00 -4.38 4.25
CA LYS A 385 13.43 -5.46 3.34
C LYS A 385 12.61 -6.75 3.51
N ASN A 386 11.37 -6.63 3.94
CA ASN A 386 10.42 -7.73 4.06
C ASN A 386 9.23 -7.47 3.14
N TYR A 387 9.04 -8.35 2.17
CA TYR A 387 8.10 -8.15 1.07
C TYR A 387 6.95 -9.17 1.08
N SER A 388 6.79 -9.92 2.17
CA SER A 388 5.71 -10.89 2.29
C SER A 388 4.35 -10.22 2.42
N GLU A 389 3.31 -10.88 1.92
CA GLU A 389 1.92 -10.45 2.10
C GLU A 389 1.52 -10.38 3.58
N SER A 390 2.02 -11.32 4.41
CA SER A 390 1.76 -11.33 5.85
C SER A 390 2.30 -10.07 6.53
N HIS A 391 3.52 -9.66 6.21
CA HIS A 391 4.12 -8.46 6.74
C HIS A 391 3.43 -7.20 6.22
N ALA A 392 3.03 -7.20 4.95
CA ALA A 392 2.26 -6.10 4.37
C ALA A 392 0.89 -5.92 5.08
N LYS A 393 0.21 -7.01 5.46
CA LYS A 393 -1.03 -6.96 6.25
C LYS A 393 -0.81 -6.39 7.64
N GLU A 394 0.28 -6.77 8.31
CA GLU A 394 0.63 -6.22 9.64
C GLU A 394 0.94 -4.72 9.57
N LEU A 395 1.73 -4.30 8.57
CA LEU A 395 2.05 -2.89 8.34
C LEU A 395 0.80 -2.09 7.99
N LEU A 396 -0.08 -2.62 7.14
CA LEU A 396 -1.33 -1.95 6.79
C LEU A 396 -2.21 -1.76 8.03
N ALA A 397 -2.32 -2.77 8.90
CA ALA A 397 -3.07 -2.68 10.15
C ALA A 397 -2.49 -1.64 11.12
N LYS A 398 -1.17 -1.39 11.10
CA LYS A 398 -0.53 -0.29 11.85
C LYS A 398 -0.78 1.07 11.21
N ILE A 399 -0.65 1.17 9.88
CA ILE A 399 -0.91 2.39 9.09
C ILE A 399 -2.36 2.88 9.26
N MET A 400 -3.30 1.97 9.50
CA MET A 400 -4.71 2.29 9.74
C MET A 400 -5.05 2.74 11.18
N GLN A 401 -4.09 2.80 12.10
CA GLN A 401 -4.37 3.22 13.49
C GLN A 401 -4.47 4.74 13.59
N VAL A 402 -5.53 5.21 14.26
CA VAL A 402 -5.77 6.63 14.54
C VAL A 402 -5.85 6.82 16.05
N GLY A 403 -5.25 7.89 16.55
CA GLY A 403 -5.30 8.16 17.98
C GLY A 403 -4.56 9.42 18.40
N ILE A 404 -4.21 9.47 19.69
CA ILE A 404 -3.59 10.63 20.32
C ILE A 404 -2.10 10.63 20.02
N ASP A 405 -1.60 11.72 19.46
CA ASP A 405 -0.21 11.90 19.10
C ASP A 405 0.53 12.90 19.98
N GLN A 406 -0.18 13.95 20.37
CA GLN A 406 0.30 14.95 21.30
C GLN A 406 -0.79 15.21 22.33
N ILE A 407 -0.38 15.55 23.54
CA ILE A 407 -1.26 15.97 24.63
C ILE A 407 -0.58 17.12 25.37
N GLY A 408 -1.36 18.12 25.77
CA GLY A 408 -0.86 19.27 26.52
C GLY A 408 -1.84 19.69 27.59
N LEU A 409 -1.34 20.01 28.78
CA LEU A 409 -2.10 20.52 29.91
C LEU A 409 -1.78 21.99 30.16
N PHE A 410 -2.80 22.74 30.55
CA PHE A 410 -2.63 24.07 31.15
C PHE A 410 -3.58 24.25 32.32
N THR A 411 -3.11 24.94 33.36
CA THR A 411 -3.93 25.40 34.48
C THR A 411 -3.46 26.80 34.92
N PRO A 412 -4.34 27.66 35.44
CA PRO A 412 -3.97 29.01 35.88
C PRO A 412 -2.87 29.04 36.95
N ASP A 413 -2.19 30.17 37.06
CA ASP A 413 -1.06 30.41 37.95
C ASP A 413 -1.41 30.55 39.43
N LYS A 414 -2.66 30.31 39.84
CA LYS A 414 -3.14 30.49 41.22
C LYS A 414 -3.83 29.24 41.73
N TYR A 415 -3.69 28.96 43.02
CA TYR A 415 -4.39 27.86 43.67
C TYR A 415 -4.76 28.18 45.12
N VAL A 416 -5.74 27.44 45.65
CA VAL A 416 -6.03 27.41 47.09
C VAL A 416 -5.77 26.01 47.63
N ASP A 417 -5.20 25.97 48.83
CA ASP A 417 -4.84 24.75 49.55
C ASP A 417 -6.08 24.16 50.25
N MET A 418 -6.29 22.85 50.11
CA MET A 418 -7.47 22.19 50.68
C MET A 418 -7.46 22.14 52.21
N VAL A 419 -6.30 22.19 52.86
CA VAL A 419 -6.21 22.29 54.33
C VAL A 419 -6.66 23.68 54.77
N ASP A 420 -6.20 24.72 54.09
CA ASP A 420 -6.59 26.10 54.41
C ASP A 420 -8.09 26.32 54.19
N LEU A 421 -8.64 25.77 53.09
CA LEU A 421 -10.07 25.81 52.82
C LEU A 421 -10.87 25.02 53.88
N ALA A 422 -10.44 23.81 54.26
CA ALA A 422 -11.13 23.02 55.28
C ALA A 422 -11.19 23.76 56.62
N ASN A 423 -10.08 24.37 57.04
CA ASN A 423 -9.99 25.16 58.26
C ASN A 423 -10.93 26.37 58.21
N ALA A 424 -10.93 27.13 57.11
CA ALA A 424 -11.80 28.28 56.93
C ALA A 424 -13.29 27.90 56.92
N ARG A 425 -13.63 26.70 56.44
CA ARG A 425 -15.00 26.16 56.42
C ARG A 425 -15.38 25.39 57.69
N LYS A 426 -14.51 25.33 58.70
CA LYS A 426 -14.70 24.57 59.95
C LYS A 426 -15.04 23.08 59.67
N GLN A 427 -14.35 22.49 58.71
CA GLN A 427 -14.47 21.07 58.35
C GLN A 427 -13.17 20.33 58.71
N ASP A 428 -13.26 19.02 58.95
CA ASP A 428 -12.07 18.16 59.07
C ASP A 428 -11.31 18.14 57.73
N GLN A 429 -10.01 18.45 57.76
CA GLN A 429 -9.13 18.41 56.59
C GLN A 429 -9.17 17.05 55.85
N ASN A 430 -9.35 15.94 56.57
CA ASN A 430 -9.43 14.61 55.98
C ASN A 430 -10.69 14.41 55.15
N LYS A 431 -11.76 15.19 55.40
CA LYS A 431 -12.93 15.21 54.51
C LYS A 431 -12.53 15.61 53.11
N PHE A 432 -11.58 16.55 52.96
CA PHE A 432 -11.13 17.04 51.66
C PHE A 432 -9.98 16.20 51.11
N LEU A 433 -8.95 15.95 51.93
CA LEU A 433 -7.74 15.21 51.54
C LEU A 433 -8.01 13.71 51.27
N VAL A 434 -8.93 13.08 51.99
CA VAL A 434 -9.21 11.63 51.90
C VAL A 434 -10.62 11.36 51.37
N GLY A 435 -11.62 12.10 51.88
CA GLY A 435 -13.02 11.93 51.52
C GLY A 435 -13.32 12.36 50.08
N ILE A 436 -12.76 13.48 49.64
CA ILE A 436 -12.83 13.97 48.25
C ILE A 436 -11.56 13.57 47.48
N GLY A 437 -10.40 13.62 48.13
CA GLY A 437 -9.11 13.26 47.55
C GLY A 437 -8.47 14.40 46.75
N GLN A 438 -8.72 15.64 47.16
CA GLN A 438 -8.15 16.88 46.60
C GLN A 438 -7.09 17.41 47.57
N ARG A 439 -6.00 17.98 47.05
CA ARG A 439 -4.92 18.63 47.82
C ARG A 439 -4.87 20.12 47.55
N GLU A 440 -5.03 20.50 46.29
CA GLU A 440 -4.97 21.87 45.81
C GLU A 440 -6.07 22.08 44.77
N MET A 441 -6.57 23.29 44.65
CA MET A 441 -7.62 23.67 43.70
C MET A 441 -7.17 24.88 42.90
N SER A 442 -7.11 24.74 41.58
CA SER A 442 -6.69 25.83 40.69
C SER A 442 -7.77 26.90 40.61
N VAL A 443 -7.35 28.16 40.63
CA VAL A 443 -8.24 29.32 40.64
C VAL A 443 -7.93 30.17 39.41
N ALA A 444 -8.88 30.24 38.49
CA ALA A 444 -8.82 31.20 37.39
C ALA A 444 -9.30 32.58 37.88
N ASP A 445 -8.49 33.61 37.65
CA ASP A 445 -8.94 34.99 37.80
C ASP A 445 -9.64 35.50 36.53
N ILE A 446 -10.01 36.78 36.52
CA ILE A 446 -10.74 37.40 35.41
C ILE A 446 -9.96 37.41 34.08
N THR A 447 -8.64 37.20 34.12
CA THR A 447 -7.78 37.17 32.91
C THR A 447 -7.65 35.78 32.30
N GLN A 448 -8.14 34.73 32.97
CA GLN A 448 -8.12 33.36 32.44
C GLN A 448 -9.54 32.83 32.22
N ASP A 449 -9.82 32.39 31.01
CA ASP A 449 -11.09 31.76 30.61
C ASP A 449 -10.83 30.46 29.83
N ALA A 450 -11.90 29.80 29.37
CA ALA A 450 -11.78 28.56 28.61
C ALA A 450 -10.89 28.74 27.35
N VAL A 451 -11.03 29.85 26.63
CA VAL A 451 -10.28 30.09 25.39
C VAL A 451 -8.79 30.30 25.68
N SER A 452 -8.44 31.16 26.63
CA SER A 452 -7.03 31.43 26.94
C SER A 452 -6.33 30.17 27.44
N MET A 453 -6.98 29.40 28.31
CA MET A 453 -6.48 28.12 28.80
C MET A 453 -6.33 27.10 27.65
N GLY A 454 -7.30 27.04 26.74
CA GLY A 454 -7.26 26.17 25.56
C GLY A 454 -6.11 26.50 24.59
N ILE A 455 -5.83 27.80 24.39
CA ILE A 455 -4.66 28.24 23.61
C ILE A 455 -3.39 27.75 24.30
N ASN A 456 -3.21 28.05 25.58
CA ASN A 456 -1.98 27.70 26.32
C ASN A 456 -1.76 26.18 26.41
N ALA A 457 -2.81 25.37 26.57
CA ALA A 457 -2.70 23.91 26.54
C ALA A 457 -2.23 23.41 25.16
N THR A 458 -2.72 24.02 24.07
CA THR A 458 -2.32 23.65 22.71
C THR A 458 -0.88 24.08 22.40
N LEU A 459 -0.41 25.19 22.96
CA LEU A 459 0.97 25.67 22.79
C LEU A 459 2.02 24.67 23.30
N LYS A 460 1.66 23.77 24.23
CA LYS A 460 2.58 22.74 24.76
C LYS A 460 3.14 21.80 23.69
N PHE A 461 2.42 21.61 22.58
CA PHE A 461 2.87 20.76 21.48
C PHE A 461 2.79 21.41 20.10
N ILE A 462 2.35 22.68 20.01
CA ILE A 462 2.11 23.31 18.70
C ILE A 462 3.36 23.36 17.81
N ASP A 463 4.55 23.48 18.42
CA ASP A 463 5.83 23.53 17.72
C ASP A 463 6.35 22.15 17.33
N LYS A 464 5.72 21.09 17.83
CA LYS A 464 6.03 19.69 17.49
C LYS A 464 5.21 19.18 16.30
N ILE A 465 4.26 19.98 15.79
CA ILE A 465 3.29 19.54 14.75
C ILE A 465 3.40 20.35 13.46
N ASP A 466 3.00 19.74 12.34
CA ASP A 466 2.83 20.46 11.07
C ASP A 466 1.44 21.12 11.02
N LYS A 467 1.40 22.43 11.28
CA LYS A 467 0.17 23.24 11.21
C LYS A 467 -0.53 23.17 9.86
N ASN A 468 0.18 22.87 8.77
CA ASN A 468 -0.40 22.80 7.44
C ASN A 468 -1.32 21.59 7.25
N LYS A 469 -1.18 20.57 8.09
CA LYS A 469 -1.97 19.34 8.05
C LYS A 469 -3.23 19.42 8.92
N VAL A 470 -3.34 20.41 9.81
CA VAL A 470 -4.51 20.55 10.67
C VAL A 470 -5.72 20.86 9.77
N GLY A 471 -6.64 19.91 9.65
CA GLY A 471 -7.88 20.05 8.88
C GLY A 471 -9.11 20.35 9.75
N LEU A 472 -9.02 20.04 11.04
CA LEU A 472 -10.13 20.13 11.99
C LEU A 472 -9.65 20.64 13.35
N LEU A 473 -10.41 21.56 13.95
CA LEU A 473 -10.23 22.05 15.32
C LEU A 473 -11.57 22.02 16.06
N ILE A 474 -11.71 21.17 17.06
CA ILE A 474 -12.93 21.08 17.88
C ILE A 474 -12.65 21.55 19.31
N PHE A 475 -13.52 22.41 19.82
CA PHE A 475 -13.44 22.93 21.17
C PHE A 475 -14.58 22.36 22.02
N GLY A 476 -14.27 21.41 22.90
CA GLY A 476 -15.18 20.89 23.91
C GLY A 476 -15.17 21.78 25.15
N THR A 477 -16.33 22.30 25.53
CA THR A 477 -16.47 23.09 26.77
C THR A 477 -17.92 23.13 27.21
N GLU A 478 -18.14 23.15 28.52
CA GLU A 478 -19.41 23.60 29.07
C GLU A 478 -19.35 25.07 29.53
N SER A 479 -18.14 25.64 29.66
CA SER A 479 -17.80 27.00 30.10
C SER A 479 -17.63 27.98 28.94
N SER A 480 -18.51 27.87 27.94
CA SER A 480 -18.50 28.72 26.75
C SER A 480 -18.58 30.21 27.10
N ILE A 481 -17.99 31.02 26.23
CA ILE A 481 -17.81 32.46 26.42
C ILE A 481 -18.69 33.33 25.51
N ASP A 482 -19.42 32.70 24.59
CA ASP A 482 -20.28 33.34 23.61
C ASP A 482 -21.41 32.37 23.23
N GLN A 483 -22.63 32.87 23.04
CA GLN A 483 -23.80 32.04 22.75
C GLN A 483 -23.91 31.64 21.27
N SER A 484 -23.12 32.26 20.39
CA SER A 484 -23.16 32.04 18.94
C SER A 484 -21.77 31.73 18.38
N LYS A 485 -20.77 32.56 18.67
CA LYS A 485 -19.43 32.41 18.12
C LYS A 485 -18.64 31.34 18.89
N SER A 486 -18.22 30.30 18.19
CA SER A 486 -17.40 29.24 18.80
C SER A 486 -16.07 29.76 19.37
N ALA A 487 -15.74 29.31 20.59
CA ALA A 487 -14.43 29.48 21.24
C ALA A 487 -13.26 29.07 20.33
N SER A 488 -13.46 28.02 19.54
CA SER A 488 -12.48 27.46 18.60
C SER A 488 -11.94 28.48 17.58
N LEU A 489 -12.74 29.49 17.19
CA LEU A 489 -12.31 30.54 16.25
C LEU A 489 -11.26 31.48 16.84
N PHE A 490 -11.36 31.76 18.15
CA PHE A 490 -10.36 32.55 18.85
C PHE A 490 -9.04 31.77 18.94
N VAL A 491 -9.11 30.47 19.26
CA VAL A 491 -7.95 29.58 19.27
C VAL A 491 -7.29 29.49 17.90
N LYS A 492 -8.09 29.27 16.84
CA LYS A 492 -7.62 29.22 15.44
C LYS A 492 -6.82 30.47 15.08
N THR A 493 -7.32 31.64 15.49
CA THR A 493 -6.68 32.94 15.25
C THR A 493 -5.36 33.06 16.02
N ALA A 494 -5.37 32.74 17.31
CA ALA A 494 -4.18 32.81 18.18
C ALA A 494 -3.05 31.89 17.69
N LEU A 495 -3.38 30.68 17.26
CA LEU A 495 -2.41 29.68 16.77
C LEU A 495 -1.95 29.93 15.32
N LYS A 496 -2.56 30.91 14.64
CA LYS A 496 -2.34 31.25 13.22
C LYS A 496 -2.57 30.05 12.29
N LEU A 497 -3.65 29.32 12.52
CA LEU A 497 -4.05 28.21 11.65
C LEU A 497 -4.67 28.73 10.35
N LYS A 498 -4.61 27.89 9.31
CA LYS A 498 -5.09 28.24 7.96
C LYS A 498 -6.60 28.55 7.90
N PRO A 499 -7.06 29.40 6.98
CA PRO A 499 -8.50 29.66 6.79
C PRO A 499 -9.34 28.41 6.55
N GLU A 500 -8.79 27.40 5.86
CA GLU A 500 -9.48 26.18 5.47
C GLU A 500 -9.76 25.21 6.64
N VAL A 501 -9.12 25.40 7.80
CA VAL A 501 -9.34 24.55 8.98
C VAL A 501 -10.81 24.67 9.42
N ARG A 502 -11.53 23.54 9.37
CA ARG A 502 -12.90 23.44 9.87
C ARG A 502 -12.88 23.54 11.39
N THR A 503 -13.78 24.33 11.97
CA THR A 503 -13.77 24.53 13.41
C THR A 503 -15.15 24.76 13.99
N PHE A 504 -15.40 24.21 15.18
CA PHE A 504 -16.68 24.33 15.90
C PHE A 504 -16.52 24.00 17.39
N GLU A 505 -17.57 24.28 18.16
CA GLU A 505 -17.66 23.98 19.59
C GLU A 505 -18.59 22.80 19.84
N VAL A 506 -18.28 21.99 20.85
CA VAL A 506 -19.12 20.89 21.32
C VAL A 506 -19.40 21.09 22.80
N LYS A 507 -20.68 21.02 23.17
CA LYS A 507 -21.14 21.04 24.55
C LYS A 507 -21.97 19.79 24.82
N GLU A 508 -21.51 18.98 25.75
CA GLU A 508 -22.26 17.89 26.37
C GLU A 508 -21.66 17.66 27.76
N ALA A 509 -21.89 18.63 28.64
CA ALA A 509 -21.26 18.71 29.96
C ALA A 509 -19.77 18.31 29.96
N CYS A 510 -19.33 17.52 30.94
CA CYS A 510 -18.00 16.94 31.02
C CYS A 510 -17.66 15.91 29.89
N PHE A 511 -18.59 15.52 29.02
CA PHE A 511 -18.34 14.58 27.93
C PHE A 511 -17.85 15.26 26.63
N GLY A 512 -17.94 16.59 26.52
CA GLY A 512 -17.64 17.35 25.29
C GLY A 512 -16.31 17.04 24.58
N LEU A 513 -15.19 16.89 25.30
CA LEU A 513 -13.89 16.55 24.73
C LEU A 513 -13.84 15.09 24.24
N THR A 514 -14.56 14.17 24.90
CA THR A 514 -14.68 12.79 24.41
C THR A 514 -15.48 12.73 23.11
N ALA A 515 -16.61 13.45 23.04
CA ALA A 515 -17.34 13.61 21.78
C ALA A 515 -16.43 14.19 20.68
N SER A 516 -15.65 15.23 21.03
CA SER A 516 -14.69 15.86 20.13
C SER A 516 -13.62 14.87 19.63
N LEU A 517 -13.07 14.04 20.53
CA LEU A 517 -12.09 13.00 20.20
C LEU A 517 -12.68 11.98 19.21
N MET A 518 -13.91 11.52 19.43
CA MET A 518 -14.55 10.55 18.54
C MET A 518 -14.79 11.13 17.14
N MET A 519 -15.28 12.37 17.06
CA MET A 519 -15.45 13.07 15.78
C MET A 519 -14.11 13.30 15.06
N ALA A 520 -13.07 13.68 15.81
CA ALA A 520 -11.73 13.87 15.26
C ALA A 520 -11.10 12.57 14.76
N ARG A 521 -11.30 11.45 15.49
CA ARG A 521 -10.87 10.13 15.06
C ARG A 521 -11.52 9.75 13.74
N ASP A 522 -12.84 9.89 13.61
CA ASP A 522 -13.54 9.55 12.37
C ASP A 522 -13.15 10.47 11.21
N PHE A 523 -12.93 11.76 11.47
CA PHE A 523 -12.39 12.69 10.48
C PHE A 523 -11.03 12.24 9.93
N VAL A 524 -10.07 11.94 10.82
CA VAL A 524 -8.72 11.51 10.42
C VAL A 524 -8.75 10.17 9.70
N ARG A 525 -9.67 9.26 10.04
CA ARG A 525 -9.84 7.99 9.31
C ARG A 525 -10.22 8.20 7.84
N VAL A 526 -10.99 9.26 7.54
CA VAL A 526 -11.40 9.60 6.17
C VAL A 526 -10.40 10.54 5.49
N HIS A 527 -9.60 11.27 6.27
CA HIS A 527 -8.57 12.20 5.81
C HIS A 527 -7.21 11.89 6.47
N PRO A 528 -6.57 10.74 6.17
CA PRO A 528 -5.37 10.26 6.87
C PRO A 528 -4.14 11.18 6.71
N GLU A 529 -4.13 12.02 5.68
CA GLU A 529 -3.10 13.04 5.46
C GLU A 529 -3.27 14.29 6.35
N GLN A 530 -4.45 14.46 6.94
CA GLN A 530 -4.79 15.57 7.82
C GLN A 530 -4.74 15.17 9.30
N THR A 531 -4.59 16.17 10.15
CA THR A 531 -4.64 16.04 11.60
C THR A 531 -5.80 16.85 12.18
N ALA A 532 -6.22 16.51 13.38
CA ALA A 532 -7.26 17.22 14.10
C ALA A 532 -6.76 17.66 15.48
N ILE A 533 -7.08 18.87 15.89
CA ILE A 533 -6.85 19.36 17.25
C ILE A 533 -8.18 19.30 17.99
N VAL A 534 -8.18 18.69 19.18
CA VAL A 534 -9.34 18.69 20.09
C VAL A 534 -8.93 19.29 21.42
N ILE A 535 -9.75 20.19 21.95
CA ILE A 535 -9.44 20.94 23.17
C ILE A 535 -10.61 20.78 24.13
N GLY A 536 -10.32 20.40 25.37
CA GLY A 536 -11.26 20.47 26.48
C GLY A 536 -10.82 21.58 27.41
N SER A 537 -11.69 22.55 27.72
CA SER A 537 -11.32 23.62 28.64
C SER A 537 -12.51 24.16 29.41
N ASP A 538 -12.35 24.27 30.73
CA ASP A 538 -13.43 24.64 31.62
C ASP A 538 -12.96 25.28 32.92
N ILE A 539 -13.87 26.05 33.53
CA ILE A 539 -13.75 26.57 34.89
C ILE A 539 -14.94 26.04 35.69
N ALA A 540 -14.67 25.15 36.64
CA ALA A 540 -15.68 24.60 37.51
C ALA A 540 -16.04 25.57 38.65
N ARG A 541 -17.32 25.94 38.75
CA ARG A 541 -17.84 26.90 39.74
C ARG A 541 -19.11 26.36 40.38
N TYR A 542 -19.08 26.07 41.68
CA TYR A 542 -20.22 25.56 42.46
C TYR A 542 -20.72 26.58 43.51
N GLY A 543 -19.97 27.66 43.74
CA GLY A 543 -20.28 28.69 44.71
C GLY A 543 -19.50 28.53 46.01
N VAL A 544 -19.13 29.67 46.61
CA VAL A 544 -18.40 29.72 47.89
C VAL A 544 -19.28 29.18 49.02
N ASN A 545 -18.69 28.44 49.96
CA ASN A 545 -19.37 27.79 51.10
C ASN A 545 -20.41 26.72 50.69
N THR A 546 -20.36 26.20 49.47
CA THR A 546 -21.24 25.09 49.03
C THR A 546 -20.56 23.74 49.17
N ALA A 547 -21.34 22.65 49.15
CA ALA A 547 -20.78 21.30 49.20
C ALA A 547 -19.88 20.96 47.99
N GLY A 548 -20.11 21.60 46.83
CA GLY A 548 -19.32 21.43 45.62
C GLY A 548 -18.09 22.32 45.53
N GLU A 549 -17.90 23.27 46.46
CA GLU A 549 -16.78 24.23 46.43
C GLU A 549 -15.42 23.52 46.37
N VAL A 550 -15.25 22.48 47.20
CA VAL A 550 -14.02 21.68 47.31
C VAL A 550 -13.67 20.88 46.05
N THR A 551 -14.61 20.77 45.10
CA THR A 551 -14.38 20.06 43.84
C THR A 551 -14.14 21.00 42.67
N GLN A 552 -14.12 22.32 42.86
CA GLN A 552 -13.87 23.27 41.77
C GLN A 552 -12.43 23.11 41.21
N GLY A 553 -12.16 23.81 40.12
CA GLY A 553 -10.88 23.80 39.43
C GLY A 553 -10.97 24.57 38.13
N ALA A 554 -9.83 24.80 37.49
CA ALA A 554 -9.74 25.47 36.21
C ALA A 554 -8.57 24.92 35.42
N GLY A 555 -8.79 24.66 34.12
CA GLY A 555 -7.72 24.19 33.25
C GLY A 555 -8.19 23.76 31.87
N SER A 556 -7.25 23.27 31.10
CA SER A 556 -7.49 22.73 29.77
C SER A 556 -6.55 21.59 29.44
N VAL A 557 -7.06 20.62 28.70
CA VAL A 557 -6.25 19.64 27.98
C VAL A 557 -6.50 19.78 26.49
N ALA A 558 -5.44 19.85 25.70
CA ALA A 558 -5.48 19.82 24.25
C ALA A 558 -4.81 18.55 23.74
N MET A 559 -5.30 17.99 22.63
CA MET A 559 -4.73 16.80 22.00
C MET A 559 -4.66 16.96 20.49
N LEU A 560 -3.59 16.43 19.89
CA LEU A 560 -3.49 16.22 18.44
C LEU A 560 -3.89 14.78 18.10
N ILE A 561 -4.82 14.63 17.16
CA ILE A 561 -5.27 13.35 16.62
C ILE A 561 -4.72 13.20 15.20
N LYS A 562 -4.09 12.07 14.90
CA LYS A 562 -3.58 11.74 13.57
C LYS A 562 -3.59 10.23 13.29
N ALA A 563 -3.38 9.87 12.03
CA ALA A 563 -3.00 8.53 11.63
C ALA A 563 -1.55 8.25 12.08
N ASP A 564 -1.27 7.01 12.46
CA ASP A 564 0.01 6.59 13.06
C ASP A 564 0.39 7.41 14.31
N PRO A 565 -0.45 7.37 15.38
CA PRO A 565 -0.27 8.19 16.57
C PRO A 565 0.99 7.79 17.37
N SER A 566 1.59 8.73 18.11
CA SER A 566 2.77 8.48 18.96
C SER A 566 2.50 8.26 20.45
N ILE A 567 1.27 8.49 20.95
CA ILE A 567 0.93 8.26 22.37
C ILE A 567 0.00 7.07 22.53
N LEU A 568 -1.20 7.16 21.99
CA LEU A 568 -2.27 6.19 22.23
C LEU A 568 -3.02 5.91 20.94
N ALA A 569 -2.93 4.68 20.44
CA ALA A 569 -3.73 4.21 19.32
C ALA A 569 -5.12 3.80 19.79
N LEU A 570 -6.18 4.45 19.30
CA LEU A 570 -7.54 4.17 19.75
C LEU A 570 -8.06 2.88 19.11
N ASN A 571 -8.57 1.97 19.94
CA ASN A 571 -9.18 0.75 19.45
C ASN A 571 -10.54 1.05 18.81
N ASN A 572 -10.95 0.19 17.88
CA ASN A 572 -12.26 0.32 17.26
C ASN A 572 -13.38 -0.02 18.24
N GLY A 573 -14.48 0.75 18.17
CA GLY A 573 -15.70 0.57 18.96
C GLY A 573 -15.64 1.21 20.35
N HIS A 574 -16.82 1.35 20.94
CA HIS A 574 -17.06 1.92 22.26
C HIS A 574 -18.39 1.35 22.79
N SER A 575 -18.66 1.53 24.06
CA SER A 575 -20.01 1.40 24.61
C SER A 575 -20.45 2.76 25.14
N ALA A 576 -21.70 3.11 24.90
CA ALA A 576 -22.29 4.36 25.33
C ALA A 576 -23.58 4.11 26.09
N TYR A 577 -23.89 5.00 27.03
CA TYR A 577 -25.14 4.98 27.77
C TYR A 577 -25.59 6.40 28.08
N SER A 578 -26.84 6.72 27.74
CA SER A 578 -27.41 8.05 27.97
C SER A 578 -28.80 7.99 28.58
N GLU A 579 -29.10 8.89 29.51
CA GLU A 579 -30.44 9.13 30.04
C GLU A 579 -30.66 10.63 30.31
N ASP A 580 -31.91 11.07 30.39
CA ASP A 580 -32.24 12.43 30.84
C ASP A 580 -32.26 12.46 32.38
N ILE A 581 -31.19 13.01 32.98
CA ILE A 581 -31.01 13.06 34.44
C ILE A 581 -30.54 14.44 34.88
N ASN A 582 -31.21 14.99 35.89
CA ASN A 582 -30.86 16.25 36.54
C ASN A 582 -29.97 16.02 37.76
N ASP A 583 -28.77 15.46 37.57
CA ASP A 583 -27.81 15.26 38.67
C ASP A 583 -26.88 16.47 38.87
N PHE A 584 -26.62 17.21 37.78
CA PHE A 584 -25.87 18.45 37.72
C PHE A 584 -26.32 19.28 36.52
N TRP A 585 -26.42 20.59 36.70
CA TRP A 585 -26.80 21.50 35.63
C TRP A 585 -26.33 22.93 35.91
N ARG A 586 -26.16 23.72 34.84
CA ARG A 586 -25.88 25.16 34.91
C ARG A 586 -26.88 25.93 34.04
N PRO A 587 -27.96 26.50 34.63
CA PRO A 587 -28.93 27.30 33.89
C PRO A 587 -28.30 28.53 33.22
N ASN A 588 -28.89 29.01 32.12
CA ASN A 588 -28.37 30.16 31.35
C ASN A 588 -28.17 31.43 32.19
N TYR A 589 -28.97 31.62 33.25
CA TYR A 589 -28.89 32.78 34.13
C TYR A 589 -27.89 32.61 35.29
N SER A 590 -27.21 31.46 35.39
CA SER A 590 -26.30 31.14 36.49
C SER A 590 -24.88 30.89 36.01
N ARG A 591 -23.92 31.56 36.63
CA ARG A 591 -22.47 31.32 36.42
C ARG A 591 -21.94 30.18 37.30
N THR A 592 -22.71 29.74 38.29
CA THR A 592 -22.40 28.59 39.15
C THR A 592 -23.30 27.40 38.82
N ALA A 593 -22.74 26.20 38.85
CA ALA A 593 -23.48 24.96 38.66
C ALA A 593 -24.23 24.56 39.94
N LEU A 594 -25.34 23.86 39.74
CA LEU A 594 -26.13 23.20 40.77
C LEU A 594 -25.89 21.69 40.67
N VAL A 595 -25.87 20.99 41.80
CA VAL A 595 -25.54 19.57 41.86
C VAL A 595 -26.20 18.87 43.05
N ASP A 596 -26.76 17.68 42.81
CA ASP A 596 -27.02 16.70 43.88
C ASP A 596 -25.85 15.72 43.93
N GLY A 597 -24.87 16.00 44.80
CA GLY A 597 -23.60 15.25 44.81
C GLY A 597 -23.76 13.77 45.15
N LYS A 598 -24.75 13.39 45.97
CA LYS A 598 -24.98 11.96 46.30
C LYS A 598 -25.61 11.24 45.12
N TYR A 599 -26.63 11.85 44.52
CA TYR A 599 -27.30 11.28 43.36
C TYR A 599 -26.36 11.19 42.16
N SER A 600 -25.59 12.25 41.86
CA SER A 600 -24.61 12.27 40.77
C SER A 600 -23.53 11.20 40.93
N THR A 601 -23.05 10.96 42.16
CA THR A 601 -22.12 9.85 42.42
C THR A 601 -22.74 8.49 42.11
N GLN A 602 -24.02 8.29 42.43
CA GLN A 602 -24.71 7.02 42.13
C GLN A 602 -24.84 6.82 40.61
N VAL A 603 -25.30 7.84 39.89
CA VAL A 603 -25.47 7.82 38.43
C VAL A 603 -24.13 7.54 37.73
N TYR A 604 -23.07 8.24 38.11
CA TYR A 604 -21.71 8.01 37.59
C TYR A 604 -21.28 6.53 37.71
N LEU A 605 -21.48 5.92 38.88
CA LEU A 605 -21.07 4.54 39.13
C LEU A 605 -21.95 3.52 38.39
N ASP A 606 -23.24 3.79 38.27
CA ASP A 606 -24.17 2.93 37.53
C ASP A 606 -23.88 2.98 36.02
N PHE A 607 -23.58 4.17 35.49
CA PHE A 607 -23.22 4.36 34.09
C PHE A 607 -21.88 3.68 33.79
N PHE A 608 -20.90 3.81 34.69
CA PHE A 608 -19.64 3.06 34.59
C PHE A 608 -19.89 1.55 34.52
N LYS A 609 -20.69 1.00 35.44
CA LYS A 609 -21.02 -0.44 35.45
C LYS A 609 -21.61 -0.88 34.11
N LYS A 610 -22.57 -0.11 33.58
CA LYS A 610 -23.25 -0.42 32.31
C LYS A 610 -22.27 -0.38 31.14
N THR A 611 -21.59 0.74 30.93
CA THR A 611 -20.69 0.91 29.78
C THR A 611 -19.48 -0.04 29.88
N PHE A 612 -18.85 -0.20 31.04
CA PHE A 612 -17.72 -1.11 31.20
C PHE A 612 -18.10 -2.56 30.96
N THR A 613 -19.24 -3.02 31.49
CA THR A 613 -19.73 -4.38 31.26
C THR A 613 -20.05 -4.62 29.79
N ASP A 614 -20.75 -3.67 29.16
CA ASP A 614 -21.11 -3.78 27.75
C ASP A 614 -19.87 -3.77 26.84
N TYR A 615 -18.89 -2.88 27.10
CA TYR A 615 -17.66 -2.85 26.32
C TYR A 615 -16.88 -4.17 26.40
N LYS A 616 -16.71 -4.70 27.62
CA LYS A 616 -16.08 -6.01 27.83
C LYS A 616 -16.79 -7.12 27.05
N LYS A 617 -18.13 -7.14 27.10
CA LYS A 617 -18.94 -8.10 26.35
C LYS A 617 -18.76 -7.95 24.84
N GLN A 618 -18.85 -6.73 24.31
CA GLN A 618 -18.70 -6.44 22.88
C GLN A 618 -17.30 -6.81 22.35
N LYS A 619 -16.26 -6.64 23.17
CA LYS A 619 -14.86 -6.90 22.79
C LYS A 619 -14.36 -8.29 23.18
N GLY A 620 -15.16 -9.08 23.89
CA GLY A 620 -14.73 -10.36 24.44
C GLY A 620 -13.57 -10.23 25.45
N LEU A 621 -13.51 -9.10 26.17
CA LEU A 621 -12.46 -8.79 27.14
C LEU A 621 -12.88 -9.11 28.57
N LYS A 622 -11.89 -9.39 29.41
CA LYS A 622 -11.99 -9.50 30.86
C LYS A 622 -11.36 -8.26 31.51
N THR A 623 -11.65 -8.01 32.78
CA THR A 623 -11.00 -6.91 33.51
C THR A 623 -9.48 -7.11 33.56
N SER A 624 -9.00 -8.35 33.69
CA SER A 624 -7.58 -8.70 33.72
C SER A 624 -6.79 -8.27 32.48
N ASP A 625 -7.48 -8.10 31.34
CA ASP A 625 -6.86 -7.73 30.06
C ASP A 625 -6.47 -6.25 30.00
N PHE A 626 -7.05 -5.41 30.87
CA PHE A 626 -6.67 -4.00 30.97
C PHE A 626 -5.44 -3.85 31.86
N ASP A 627 -4.47 -3.04 31.42
CA ASP A 627 -3.30 -2.67 32.22
C ASP A 627 -3.54 -1.42 33.05
N ALA A 628 -4.44 -0.56 32.59
CA ALA A 628 -4.95 0.58 33.33
C ALA A 628 -6.38 0.91 32.92
N ILE A 629 -7.12 1.54 33.82
CA ILE A 629 -8.38 2.20 33.51
C ILE A 629 -8.31 3.62 34.03
N THR A 630 -8.54 4.57 33.13
CA THR A 630 -8.64 6.00 33.42
C THR A 630 -10.10 6.40 33.52
N TYR A 631 -10.38 7.38 34.36
CA TYR A 631 -11.73 7.76 34.75
C TYR A 631 -11.91 9.26 34.59
N HIS A 632 -13.13 9.71 34.30
CA HIS A 632 -13.48 11.10 34.50
C HIS A 632 -13.43 11.44 36.01
N LEU A 633 -12.55 12.35 36.41
CA LEU A 633 -12.26 12.68 37.82
C LEU A 633 -12.74 14.10 38.19
N PRO A 634 -14.03 14.31 38.51
CA PRO A 634 -14.45 15.58 39.13
C PRO A 634 -13.86 15.72 40.53
N PHE A 635 -13.63 14.59 41.19
CA PHE A 635 -12.77 14.44 42.36
C PHE A 635 -12.28 12.99 42.46
N THR A 636 -11.10 12.79 43.04
CA THR A 636 -10.41 11.51 42.92
C THR A 636 -11.11 10.35 43.65
N LYS A 637 -11.88 10.62 44.72
CA LYS A 637 -12.67 9.57 45.40
C LYS A 637 -13.76 8.97 44.52
N MET A 638 -14.36 9.75 43.61
CA MET A 638 -15.40 9.24 42.70
C MET A 638 -14.83 8.18 41.76
N GLY A 639 -13.68 8.48 41.13
CA GLY A 639 -12.94 7.53 40.31
C GLY A 639 -12.50 6.29 41.08
N LEU A 640 -12.07 6.45 42.34
CA LEU A 640 -11.68 5.30 43.18
C LEU A 640 -12.84 4.32 43.38
N LYS A 641 -14.06 4.83 43.58
CA LYS A 641 -15.25 3.97 43.72
C LYS A 641 -15.53 3.19 42.42
N ALA A 642 -15.36 3.81 41.25
CA ALA A 642 -15.48 3.11 39.97
C ALA A 642 -14.37 2.08 39.76
N ASN A 643 -13.13 2.40 40.16
CA ASN A 643 -12.02 1.44 40.14
C ASN A 643 -12.31 0.22 41.01
N ASN A 644 -12.84 0.45 42.23
CA ASN A 644 -13.21 -0.64 43.13
C ASN A 644 -14.30 -1.55 42.53
N ILE A 645 -15.26 -0.99 41.80
CA ILE A 645 -16.26 -1.77 41.05
C ILE A 645 -15.58 -2.60 39.94
N ALA A 646 -14.61 -2.03 39.23
CA ALA A 646 -13.95 -2.71 38.13
C ALA A 646 -13.18 -3.96 38.60
N ILE A 647 -12.48 -3.83 39.74
CA ILE A 647 -11.59 -4.84 40.31
C ILE A 647 -12.31 -5.82 41.26
N GLU A 648 -13.58 -5.59 41.57
CA GLU A 648 -14.37 -6.47 42.44
C GLU A 648 -14.39 -7.91 41.89
N GLY A 649 -14.01 -8.86 42.75
CA GLY A 649 -13.94 -10.28 42.40
C GLY A 649 -12.83 -10.68 41.40
N GLN A 650 -11.89 -9.79 41.09
CA GLN A 650 -10.72 -10.12 40.26
C GLN A 650 -9.61 -10.78 41.10
N ASP A 651 -8.65 -11.42 40.43
CA ASP A 651 -7.47 -11.98 41.09
C ASP A 651 -6.56 -10.88 41.67
N GLN A 652 -5.73 -11.25 42.65
CA GLN A 652 -4.88 -10.32 43.38
C GLN A 652 -3.91 -9.54 42.48
N ALA A 653 -3.41 -10.16 41.39
CA ALA A 653 -2.48 -9.48 40.48
C ALA A 653 -3.21 -8.39 39.67
N THR A 654 -4.41 -8.69 39.18
CA THR A 654 -5.28 -7.71 38.50
C THR A 654 -5.65 -6.55 39.43
N MET A 655 -6.03 -6.84 40.67
CA MET A 655 -6.37 -5.81 41.66
C MET A 655 -5.19 -4.85 41.90
N ILE A 656 -4.01 -5.38 42.23
CA ILE A 656 -2.80 -4.58 42.48
C ILE A 656 -2.43 -3.74 41.25
N LYS A 657 -2.49 -4.33 40.05
CA LYS A 657 -2.17 -3.65 38.78
C LYS A 657 -3.07 -2.42 38.57
N LEU A 658 -4.39 -2.61 38.67
CA LEU A 658 -5.35 -1.54 38.42
C LEU A 658 -5.38 -0.50 39.53
N GLU A 659 -5.23 -0.89 40.81
CA GLU A 659 -5.07 0.06 41.93
C GLU A 659 -3.82 0.94 41.78
N ARG A 660 -2.68 0.34 41.39
CA ARG A 660 -1.43 1.08 41.14
C ARG A 660 -1.61 2.05 39.98
N SER A 661 -2.19 1.60 38.87
CA SER A 661 -2.43 2.46 37.69
C SER A 661 -3.36 3.63 38.04
N PHE A 662 -4.43 3.38 38.81
CA PHE A 662 -5.34 4.44 39.26
C PHE A 662 -4.65 5.44 40.19
N ALA A 663 -3.74 4.97 41.06
CA ALA A 663 -2.96 5.85 41.91
C ALA A 663 -2.05 6.79 41.11
N ALA A 664 -1.48 6.33 39.99
CA ALA A 664 -0.74 7.17 39.05
C ALA A 664 -1.66 8.14 38.29
N ALA A 665 -2.82 7.66 37.83
CA ALA A 665 -3.78 8.41 37.01
C ALA A 665 -4.49 9.58 37.73
N LYS A 666 -4.37 9.71 39.06
CA LYS A 666 -5.08 10.74 39.83
C LYS A 666 -4.20 11.88 40.36
N GLN A 667 -2.88 11.83 40.16
CA GLN A 667 -1.94 12.76 40.80
C GLN A 667 -2.19 14.21 40.38
N LEU A 668 -2.26 14.47 39.07
CA LEU A 668 -2.53 15.82 38.54
C LEU A 668 -3.90 16.33 38.98
N SER A 669 -4.94 15.49 38.88
CA SER A 669 -6.30 15.87 39.27
C SER A 669 -6.40 16.28 40.74
N SER A 670 -5.62 15.66 41.64
CA SER A 670 -5.60 16.01 43.06
C SER A 670 -5.00 17.40 43.35
N ARG A 671 -4.25 17.97 42.40
CA ARG A 671 -3.61 19.29 42.53
C ARG A 671 -4.29 20.38 41.70
N VAL A 672 -5.08 19.98 40.69
CA VAL A 672 -5.73 20.92 39.77
C VAL A 672 -7.18 21.16 40.14
N GLY A 673 -7.90 20.14 40.60
CA GLY A 673 -9.35 20.21 40.76
C GLY A 673 -10.13 19.72 39.52
N ASN A 674 -11.44 19.92 39.52
CA ASN A 674 -12.28 19.55 38.38
C ASN A 674 -12.10 20.55 37.23
N ILE A 675 -11.81 20.05 36.05
CA ILE A 675 -11.73 20.84 34.80
C ILE A 675 -12.75 20.33 33.78
N TYR A 676 -13.88 19.83 34.31
CA TYR A 676 -15.00 19.23 33.60
C TYR A 676 -14.55 18.36 32.44
N THR A 677 -14.65 18.85 31.21
CA THR A 677 -14.50 18.01 30.04
C THR A 677 -13.08 17.50 29.81
N ALA A 678 -12.08 18.20 30.35
CA ALA A 678 -10.70 17.77 30.29
C ALA A 678 -10.31 16.77 31.40
N SER A 679 -11.16 16.51 32.39
CA SER A 679 -10.78 15.73 33.58
C SER A 679 -10.38 14.28 33.28
N LEU A 680 -11.01 13.62 32.30
CA LEU A 680 -10.58 12.27 31.86
C LEU A 680 -9.18 12.30 31.25
N TYR A 681 -8.90 13.28 30.40
CA TYR A 681 -7.64 13.35 29.68
C TYR A 681 -6.49 13.89 30.52
N MET A 682 -6.78 14.69 31.54
CA MET A 682 -5.83 14.97 32.61
C MET A 682 -5.52 13.71 33.43
N SER A 683 -6.51 12.83 33.65
CA SER A 683 -6.26 11.53 34.30
C SER A 683 -5.40 10.62 33.42
N LEU A 684 -5.63 10.61 32.11
CA LEU A 684 -4.78 9.93 31.14
C LEU A 684 -3.36 10.48 31.17
N LEU A 685 -3.16 11.80 31.08
CA LEU A 685 -1.84 12.41 31.14
C LEU A 685 -1.11 12.07 32.45
N SER A 686 -1.82 12.16 33.58
CA SER A 686 -1.29 11.77 34.89
C SER A 686 -0.83 10.31 34.91
N LEU A 687 -1.56 9.41 34.24
CA LEU A 687 -1.17 8.00 34.10
C LEU A 687 0.09 7.86 33.24
N LEU A 688 0.18 8.59 32.13
CA LEU A 688 1.34 8.53 31.23
C LEU A 688 2.62 9.08 31.89
N GLU A 689 2.49 10.05 32.78
CA GLU A 689 3.61 10.69 33.47
C GLU A 689 4.08 9.93 34.72
N ASN A 690 3.15 9.29 35.43
CA ASN A 690 3.42 8.70 36.75
C ASN A 690 3.28 7.17 36.76
N GLY A 691 2.82 6.58 35.67
CA GLY A 691 2.62 5.14 35.52
C GLY A 691 3.81 4.45 34.87
N GLU A 692 4.03 3.19 35.24
CA GLU A 692 4.97 2.30 34.55
C GLU A 692 4.17 1.34 33.67
N LEU A 693 3.94 1.72 32.41
CA LEU A 693 3.20 0.90 31.44
C LEU A 693 4.09 0.57 30.24
N PRO A 694 4.21 -0.72 29.87
CA PRO A 694 4.93 -1.10 28.65
C PRO A 694 4.19 -0.68 27.38
N ALA A 695 4.92 -0.53 26.29
CA ALA A 695 4.34 -0.37 24.97
C ALA A 695 3.35 -1.51 24.65
N GLY A 696 2.25 -1.18 23.99
CA GLY A 696 1.16 -2.10 23.71
C GLY A 696 0.15 -2.30 24.84
N SER A 697 0.39 -1.71 26.03
CA SER A 697 -0.55 -1.79 27.15
C SER A 697 -1.95 -1.32 26.79
N LEU A 698 -2.96 -2.07 27.25
CA LEU A 698 -4.36 -1.77 26.99
C LEU A 698 -4.92 -0.86 28.08
N ILE A 699 -5.27 0.37 27.69
CA ILE A 699 -5.81 1.40 28.60
C ILE A 699 -7.30 1.57 28.32
N GLY A 700 -8.13 1.37 29.34
CA GLY A 700 -9.55 1.70 29.33
C GLY A 700 -9.77 3.19 29.67
N LEU A 701 -10.73 3.83 29.03
CA LEU A 701 -11.08 5.23 29.25
C LEU A 701 -12.58 5.34 29.50
N PHE A 702 -12.95 5.85 30.67
CA PHE A 702 -14.34 6.09 31.05
C PHE A 702 -14.64 7.58 31.11
N SER A 703 -15.44 8.06 30.17
CA SER A 703 -15.95 9.42 30.15
C SER A 703 -17.36 9.49 30.71
N TYR A 704 -17.65 10.53 31.50
CA TYR A 704 -18.97 10.81 32.02
C TYR A 704 -19.26 12.30 31.92
N GLY A 705 -20.40 12.65 31.34
CA GLY A 705 -21.00 13.98 31.31
C GLY A 705 -22.24 13.99 32.19
N SER A 706 -22.28 14.90 33.14
CA SER A 706 -23.43 15.11 34.01
C SER A 706 -24.55 15.84 33.25
N GLY A 707 -25.80 15.40 33.34
CA GLY A 707 -26.74 15.43 32.20
C GLY A 707 -26.81 14.08 31.45
N ALA A 708 -26.08 13.11 32.02
CA ALA A 708 -26.18 11.66 31.89
C ALA A 708 -25.90 11.11 30.50
N MET A 709 -24.71 11.42 29.98
CA MET A 709 -24.06 10.67 28.90
C MET A 709 -22.77 10.05 29.42
N ALA A 710 -22.53 8.77 29.14
CA ALA A 710 -21.26 8.12 29.42
C ALA A 710 -20.79 7.28 28.24
N GLU A 711 -19.47 7.16 28.13
CA GLU A 711 -18.84 6.32 27.12
C GLU A 711 -17.63 5.60 27.70
N PHE A 712 -17.48 4.32 27.37
CA PHE A 712 -16.28 3.54 27.64
C PHE A 712 -15.65 3.06 26.33
N TYR A 713 -14.35 3.29 26.19
CA TYR A 713 -13.56 2.86 25.05
C TYR A 713 -12.14 2.50 25.51
N SER A 714 -11.29 2.02 24.61
CA SER A 714 -9.90 1.73 24.95
C SER A 714 -8.92 2.15 23.88
N GLY A 715 -7.66 2.29 24.28
CA GLY A 715 -6.53 2.49 23.39
C GLY A 715 -5.35 1.61 23.79
N LYS A 716 -4.43 1.41 22.84
CA LYS A 716 -3.14 0.77 23.09
C LYS A 716 -2.04 1.80 23.13
N LEU A 717 -1.18 1.69 24.13
CA LEU A 717 -0.04 2.55 24.30
C LEU A 717 0.98 2.33 23.17
N VAL A 718 1.46 3.42 22.57
CA VAL A 718 2.41 3.35 21.46
C VAL A 718 3.83 3.31 22.01
N GLU A 719 4.72 2.58 21.34
CA GLU A 719 6.12 2.50 21.71
C GLU A 719 6.80 3.89 21.65
N GLY A 720 7.44 4.30 22.75
CA GLY A 720 8.13 5.59 22.84
C GLY A 720 7.22 6.78 23.15
N TYR A 721 6.00 6.56 23.63
CA TYR A 721 5.07 7.62 24.05
C TYR A 721 5.67 8.57 25.09
N GLU A 722 6.64 8.10 25.88
CA GLU A 722 7.33 8.86 26.93
C GLU A 722 8.03 10.10 26.38
N LYS A 723 8.38 10.11 25.08
CA LYS A 723 8.98 11.27 24.40
C LYS A 723 7.97 12.39 24.12
N GLN A 724 6.68 12.10 24.21
CA GLN A 724 5.60 13.03 23.89
C GLN A 724 5.00 13.69 25.13
N VAL A 725 5.34 13.20 26.33
CA VAL A 725 4.94 13.79 27.61
C VAL A 725 6.13 14.48 28.27
N ASP A 726 5.87 15.48 29.11
CA ASP A 726 6.91 16.23 29.82
C ASP A 726 6.52 16.43 31.30
N PRO A 727 6.67 15.38 32.13
CA PRO A 727 6.29 15.45 33.55
C PRO A 727 7.05 16.53 34.31
N THR A 728 8.24 16.93 33.82
CA THR A 728 9.03 17.98 34.46
C THR A 728 8.40 19.35 34.24
N ALA A 729 7.98 19.64 33.00
CA ALA A 729 7.32 20.90 32.67
C ALA A 729 5.96 21.03 33.37
N ASP A 730 5.16 19.96 33.42
CA ASP A 730 3.84 19.99 34.03
C ASP A 730 3.91 20.08 35.56
N GLN A 731 4.88 19.39 36.19
CA GLN A 731 5.15 19.56 37.61
C GLN A 731 5.65 20.97 37.94
N ALA A 732 6.55 21.54 37.12
CA ALA A 732 7.01 22.92 37.28
C ALA A 732 5.86 23.94 37.13
N MET A 733 4.93 23.70 36.20
CA MET A 733 3.72 24.51 36.05
C MET A 733 2.84 24.46 37.30
N LEU A 734 2.69 23.29 37.93
CA LEU A 734 1.89 23.18 39.15
C LEU A 734 2.57 23.82 40.36
N ASP A 735 3.90 23.70 40.47
CA ASP A 735 4.68 24.16 41.63
C ASP A 735 4.90 25.67 41.65
N ARG A 736 4.94 26.32 40.48
CA ARG A 736 5.09 27.78 40.40
C ARG A 736 3.82 28.57 40.75
N ARG A 737 2.66 27.90 40.87
CA ARG A 737 1.39 28.58 41.13
C ARG A 737 1.44 29.33 42.46
N LYS A 738 0.88 30.53 42.49
CA LYS A 738 0.73 31.37 43.68
C LYS A 738 -0.36 30.79 44.58
N LYS A 739 0.03 30.44 45.82
CA LYS A 739 -0.92 30.04 46.87
C LYS A 739 -1.74 31.24 47.33
N LEU A 740 -3.06 31.19 47.17
CA LEU A 740 -3.99 32.19 47.66
C LEU A 740 -4.44 31.88 49.10
N THR A 741 -4.65 32.91 49.90
CA THR A 741 -5.47 32.76 51.11
C THR A 741 -6.92 32.51 50.73
N VAL A 742 -7.71 31.90 51.61
CA VAL A 742 -9.14 31.66 51.36
C VAL A 742 -9.88 32.96 51.03
N LYS A 743 -9.53 34.07 51.69
CA LYS A 743 -10.11 35.39 51.40
C LYS A 743 -9.77 35.88 50.00
N GLN A 744 -8.50 35.77 49.58
CA GLN A 744 -8.08 36.15 48.22
C GLN A 744 -8.79 35.30 47.17
N TYR A 745 -8.91 33.99 47.40
CA TYR A 745 -9.67 33.09 46.53
C TYR A 745 -11.15 33.51 46.43
N GLU A 746 -11.81 33.85 47.56
CA GLU A 746 -13.19 34.32 47.54
C GLU A 746 -13.35 35.63 46.76
N ASP A 747 -12.40 36.56 46.90
CA ASP A 747 -12.40 37.83 46.18
C ASP A 747 -12.22 37.60 44.66
N VAL A 748 -11.28 36.73 44.27
CA VAL A 748 -11.08 36.32 42.86
C VAL A 748 -12.33 35.63 42.31
N PHE A 749 -12.91 34.69 43.06
CA PHE A 749 -14.11 33.96 42.66
C PHE A 749 -15.28 34.92 42.41
N ASN A 750 -15.57 35.81 43.38
CA ASN A 750 -16.69 36.74 43.28
C ASN A 750 -16.51 37.75 42.15
N THR A 751 -15.29 38.25 41.95
CA THR A 751 -14.97 39.15 40.83
C THR A 751 -15.21 38.46 39.49
N ALA A 752 -14.80 37.19 39.35
CA ALA A 752 -14.91 36.43 38.12
C ALA A 752 -16.36 35.99 37.78
N LEU A 753 -17.34 36.23 38.66
CA LEU A 753 -18.77 36.04 38.36
C LEU A 753 -19.36 37.18 37.52
N LEU A 754 -18.68 38.32 37.48
CA LEU A 754 -19.07 39.49 36.70
C LEU A 754 -18.25 39.55 35.43
N ASP A 755 -18.89 39.87 34.30
CA ASP A 755 -18.14 40.21 33.09
C ASP A 755 -17.48 41.58 33.28
N PRO A 756 -16.25 41.79 32.79
CA PRO A 756 -15.63 43.11 32.84
C PRO A 756 -16.41 44.11 31.98
N GLU A 757 -16.32 45.39 32.34
CA GLU A 757 -16.89 46.48 31.52
C GLU A 757 -16.30 46.47 30.11
N ASP A 758 -17.13 46.74 29.10
CA ASP A 758 -16.65 46.83 27.72
C ASP A 758 -15.67 48.00 27.55
N GLY A 759 -14.55 47.75 26.88
CA GLY A 759 -13.44 48.68 26.75
C GLY A 759 -12.41 48.65 27.90
N LEU A 760 -12.68 47.93 29.00
CA LEU A 760 -11.69 47.75 30.07
C LEU A 760 -10.57 46.79 29.61
N GLU A 761 -9.35 47.30 29.55
CA GLU A 761 -8.17 46.48 29.25
C GLU A 761 -7.66 45.79 30.52
N LEU A 762 -7.66 44.47 30.50
CA LEU A 762 -7.10 43.64 31.56
C LEU A 762 -5.64 43.32 31.24
N THR A 763 -4.83 43.09 32.27
CA THR A 763 -3.46 42.60 32.12
C THR A 763 -3.26 41.42 33.07
N SER A 764 -2.80 40.29 32.53
CA SER A 764 -2.47 39.13 33.34
C SER A 764 -1.16 39.33 34.10
N ASP A 765 -1.10 38.77 35.32
CA ASP A 765 0.10 38.67 36.16
C ASP A 765 0.76 37.28 36.08
N ASP A 766 0.36 36.47 35.08
CA ASP A 766 0.98 35.20 34.71
C ASP A 766 2.33 35.43 33.98
N GLU A 767 3.03 34.34 33.66
CA GLU A 767 4.35 34.37 33.01
C GLU A 767 4.31 34.96 31.59
N VAL A 768 5.45 35.53 31.18
CA VAL A 768 5.66 36.01 29.80
C VAL A 768 5.45 34.86 28.82
N GLY A 769 4.71 35.11 27.75
CA GLY A 769 4.32 34.12 26.75
C GLY A 769 2.95 33.48 27.00
N THR A 770 2.34 33.64 28.17
CA THR A 770 1.00 33.12 28.47
C THR A 770 -0.07 33.94 27.76
N TRP A 771 -0.99 33.26 27.06
CA TRP A 771 -2.20 33.88 26.54
C TRP A 771 -3.22 34.12 27.64
N TYR A 772 -3.89 35.26 27.58
CA TYR A 772 -4.90 35.66 28.54
C TYR A 772 -6.04 36.43 27.86
N PHE A 773 -7.19 36.47 28.52
CA PHE A 773 -8.32 37.31 28.16
C PHE A 773 -8.03 38.76 28.57
N ALA A 774 -7.88 39.64 27.58
CA ALA A 774 -7.47 41.02 27.77
C ALA A 774 -8.65 42.00 27.94
N GLY A 775 -9.89 41.48 28.02
CA GLY A 775 -11.11 42.27 28.11
C GLY A 775 -11.93 42.26 26.81
N THR A 776 -12.89 43.17 26.70
CA THR A 776 -13.76 43.32 25.53
C THR A 776 -13.60 44.69 24.90
N LYS A 777 -13.83 44.78 23.59
CA LYS A 777 -13.89 46.03 22.84
C LYS A 777 -15.06 45.95 21.86
N ASP A 778 -16.00 46.88 21.95
CA ASP A 778 -17.25 46.86 21.18
C ASP A 778 -18.01 45.53 21.41
N HIS A 779 -17.97 45.04 22.65
CA HIS A 779 -18.46 43.73 23.10
C HIS A 779 -17.74 42.51 22.48
N ILE A 780 -16.66 42.71 21.73
CA ILE A 780 -15.86 41.65 21.12
C ILE A 780 -14.72 41.28 22.06
N ARG A 781 -14.64 39.99 22.41
CA ARG A 781 -13.57 39.44 23.27
C ARG A 781 -12.19 39.56 22.63
N GLN A 782 -11.23 40.03 23.42
CA GLN A 782 -9.84 40.24 23.03
C GLN A 782 -8.92 39.27 23.78
N TYR A 783 -7.99 38.66 23.06
CA TYR A 783 -6.98 37.77 23.61
C TYR A 783 -5.60 38.29 23.25
N ARG A 784 -4.68 38.29 24.21
CA ARG A 784 -3.30 38.77 24.04
C ARG A 784 -2.31 37.81 24.69
N VAL A 785 -1.06 37.92 24.26
CA VAL A 785 0.07 37.26 24.90
C VAL A 785 0.63 38.21 25.96
N LYS A 786 1.01 37.69 27.12
CA LYS A 786 1.77 38.44 28.11
C LYS A 786 3.17 38.74 27.56
N GLU A 787 3.46 40.02 27.31
CA GLU A 787 4.78 40.51 26.88
C GLU A 787 5.81 40.57 28.00
#